data_AF-A0A956FFQ8-F1
#
_entry.id   AF-A0A956FFQ8-F1
#
_cell.length_a   1.000
_cell.length_b   1.000
_cell.length_c   1.000
_cell.angle_alpha   90.00
_cell.angle_beta   90.00
_cell.angle_gamma   90.00
#
_symmetry.space_group_name_H-M   'P 1'
#
loop_
_entity.id
_entity.type
_entity.pdbx_description
1 polymer ?
#
loop_
_entity_poly.entity_id
_entity_poly.type
_entity_poly.pdbx_seq_one_letter_code
_entity_poly.pdbx_strand_id
1 'polypeptide(L)'
;MLDRNDSAAALAKEDGSPLAEGLDRAQALAARWRARAGVGHSAAAPGRRWLLHVPDVGPTCEVLLADRLFHDLRLDEREGLVAFVRGSQHEDGAWLDAHGEPDLSLTALGWWALRDAGDDPRDDHMLRASRVVHRLGGAQRASFSVRLWLAMGGQIPWTWLPAIPSELFLLPPHVALSPAHFSPWARGVLTPYLLIARASARLQLPDAGPLLLPHNDGQPMTPRLTRPGLAGDLLQAFDRTVKLSRKLPRGPLPKLAARRALAWIDEHQQGHGGWFAVRPTLYSLVALRVMGVASDDLRLRRGLDHLRAGRGLARIPHGRAAGRRAMAQGLGGPSLSVLGRLLACGAEESEIGWMLRQELTSRGPWQARADAASGGWPHEPGATHHVDVDATCAVLEALAAQPEDSSQVAASWATARRALDVLLAMQEPDGRFSRFERGESEVWMQRLPWSDADLLAYGRPHDVEHLRITARALAALASAGFRTDDDRVARGLRWLEQALRPKLHEHVTTGPLELVAVIAQALGALTPAEHPLRHEVEQRLRTRQREDGSFGALEDTAHALQGLVALGHTDVQAERAARSIVEQLRHATADELDGQTGETARAVERGLGLSPAGFDPSAGPREAALALHAYAAAGGR
;
A
#
# COMPACT_ATOMS: atom_id res chain seq x y z
N MET A 1 -22.60 21.07 -16.14
CA MET A 1 -21.70 21.13 -14.95
C MET A 1 -20.69 19.97 -14.92
N LEU A 2 -20.78 19.01 -15.85
CA LEU A 2 -19.62 18.41 -16.54
C LEU A 2 -20.02 18.42 -18.02
N ASP A 3 -19.62 19.48 -18.73
CA ASP A 3 -20.05 19.75 -20.12
C ASP A 3 -18.79 19.93 -20.96
N ARG A 4 -17.94 18.89 -20.98
CA ARG A 4 -16.57 18.97 -21.53
C ARG A 4 -16.17 17.84 -22.50
N ASN A 5 -17.07 16.93 -22.89
CA ASN A 5 -16.68 15.76 -23.70
C ASN A 5 -17.16 15.73 -25.16
N ASP A 6 -18.05 16.62 -25.60
CA ASP A 6 -18.60 16.56 -26.98
C ASP A 6 -17.54 16.71 -28.09
N SER A 7 -16.43 17.40 -27.82
CA SER A 7 -15.36 17.62 -28.80
C SER A 7 -14.32 16.47 -28.83
N ALA A 8 -14.04 15.85 -27.67
CA ALA A 8 -12.95 14.88 -27.53
C ALA A 8 -13.31 13.49 -28.09
N ALA A 9 -14.55 13.05 -27.90
CA ALA A 9 -15.02 11.76 -28.43
C ALA A 9 -15.18 11.76 -29.96
N ALA A 10 -15.34 12.94 -30.57
CA ALA A 10 -15.47 13.11 -32.01
C ALA A 10 -14.11 13.22 -32.74
N LEU A 11 -13.08 13.77 -32.08
CA LEU A 11 -11.72 13.92 -32.66
C LEU A 11 -10.85 12.67 -32.56
N ALA A 12 -11.17 11.73 -31.65
CA ALA A 12 -10.45 10.46 -31.52
C ALA A 12 -10.83 9.42 -32.60
N LYS A 13 -11.84 9.69 -33.45
CA LYS A 13 -12.37 8.78 -34.49
C LYS A 13 -11.92 9.16 -35.91
N GLU A 14 -10.68 9.59 -36.10
CA GLU A 14 -10.05 9.34 -37.40
C GLU A 14 -9.59 7.87 -37.40
N ASP A 15 -10.49 6.99 -37.85
CA ASP A 15 -10.27 5.55 -37.95
C ASP A 15 -8.91 5.25 -38.63
N GLY A 16 -7.95 4.73 -37.84
CA GLY A 16 -6.65 4.27 -38.32
C GLY A 16 -5.43 5.16 -38.02
N SER A 17 -5.55 6.23 -37.21
CA SER A 17 -4.38 6.99 -36.76
C SER A 17 -3.48 6.16 -35.80
N PRO A 18 -2.15 6.39 -35.76
CA PRO A 18 -1.27 5.72 -34.80
C PRO A 18 -1.67 5.92 -33.34
N LEU A 19 -2.21 7.10 -33.01
CA LEU A 19 -2.71 7.42 -31.68
C LEU A 19 -3.94 6.57 -31.31
N ALA A 20 -4.90 6.44 -32.22
CA ALA A 20 -6.09 5.61 -32.03
C ALA A 20 -5.72 4.13 -31.85
N GLU A 21 -4.82 3.60 -32.69
CA GLU A 21 -4.33 2.22 -32.58
C GLU A 21 -3.63 1.96 -31.22
N GLY A 22 -2.80 2.90 -30.77
CA GLY A 22 -2.15 2.82 -29.47
C GLY A 22 -3.14 2.85 -28.31
N LEU A 23 -4.14 3.74 -28.37
CA LEU A 23 -5.18 3.85 -27.36
C LEU A 23 -6.02 2.57 -27.27
N ASP A 24 -6.49 2.05 -28.40
CA ASP A 24 -7.28 0.81 -28.47
C ASP A 24 -6.50 -0.37 -27.88
N ARG A 25 -5.20 -0.48 -28.22
CA ARG A 25 -4.34 -1.54 -27.69
C ARG A 25 -4.15 -1.40 -26.18
N ALA A 26 -3.91 -0.20 -25.67
CA ALA A 26 -3.75 0.04 -24.25
C ALA A 26 -5.05 -0.27 -23.47
N GLN A 27 -6.20 0.15 -24.00
CA GLN A 27 -7.52 -0.15 -23.42
C GLN A 27 -7.82 -1.66 -23.42
N ALA A 28 -7.50 -2.37 -24.50
CA ALA A 28 -7.65 -3.82 -24.56
C ALA A 28 -6.78 -4.55 -23.52
N LEU A 29 -5.55 -4.08 -23.30
CA LEU A 29 -4.66 -4.59 -22.25
C LEU A 29 -5.20 -4.28 -20.84
N ALA A 30 -5.72 -3.08 -20.60
CA ALA A 30 -6.38 -2.72 -19.33
C ALA A 30 -7.62 -3.60 -19.07
N ALA A 31 -8.44 -3.86 -20.09
CA ALA A 31 -9.59 -4.76 -20.01
C ALA A 31 -9.18 -6.20 -19.64
N ARG A 32 -8.07 -6.71 -20.20
CA ARG A 32 -7.50 -7.99 -19.78
C ARG A 32 -7.15 -8.02 -18.29
N TRP A 33 -6.60 -6.93 -17.74
CA TRP A 33 -6.31 -6.82 -16.31
C TRP A 33 -7.56 -6.77 -15.44
N ARG A 34 -8.63 -6.07 -15.86
CA ARG A 34 -9.93 -6.09 -15.17
C ARG A 34 -10.50 -7.51 -15.09
N ALA A 35 -10.48 -8.25 -16.20
CA ALA A 35 -10.91 -9.64 -16.26
C ALA A 35 -10.07 -10.54 -15.33
N ARG A 36 -8.74 -10.37 -15.32
CA ARG A 36 -7.81 -11.13 -14.45
C ARG A 36 -8.00 -10.84 -12.96
N ALA A 37 -8.38 -9.62 -12.61
CA ALA A 37 -8.69 -9.23 -11.23
C ALA A 37 -10.07 -9.73 -10.76
N GLY A 38 -10.95 -10.09 -11.70
CA GLY A 38 -12.30 -10.55 -11.41
C GLY A 38 -13.25 -9.42 -11.01
N VAL A 39 -13.09 -8.23 -11.62
CA VAL A 39 -14.02 -7.10 -11.43
C VAL A 39 -15.42 -7.51 -11.91
N GLY A 40 -16.46 -7.19 -11.13
CA GLY A 40 -17.86 -7.49 -11.48
C GLY A 40 -18.24 -8.99 -11.43
N HIS A 41 -17.27 -9.90 -11.37
CA HIS A 41 -17.51 -11.35 -11.44
C HIS A 41 -17.42 -12.00 -10.05
N SER A 42 -18.56 -12.50 -9.56
CA SER A 42 -18.64 -13.28 -8.32
C SER A 42 -17.89 -14.63 -8.36
N ALA A 43 -17.44 -15.09 -9.54
CA ALA A 43 -17.10 -16.48 -9.80
C ALA A 43 -15.60 -16.82 -9.91
N ALA A 44 -14.69 -15.83 -9.91
CA ALA A 44 -13.27 -16.17 -9.96
C ALA A 44 -12.83 -16.77 -8.62
N ALA A 45 -12.53 -18.09 -8.61
CA ALA A 45 -12.13 -18.83 -7.42
C ALA A 45 -10.86 -18.23 -6.78
N PRO A 46 -10.75 -18.24 -5.43
CA PRO A 46 -9.52 -17.87 -4.72
C PRO A 46 -8.29 -18.59 -5.30
N GLY A 47 -7.16 -17.89 -5.41
CA GLY A 47 -5.92 -18.46 -5.97
C GLY A 47 -5.83 -18.55 -7.49
N ARG A 48 -6.89 -18.19 -8.25
CA ARG A 48 -6.87 -18.12 -9.73
C ARG A 48 -6.84 -16.70 -10.30
N ARG A 49 -7.05 -15.69 -9.45
CA ARG A 49 -7.00 -14.27 -9.83
C ARG A 49 -5.56 -13.78 -9.86
N TRP A 50 -5.28 -12.78 -10.67
CA TRP A 50 -4.00 -12.08 -10.61
C TRP A 50 -4.00 -11.06 -9.49
N LEU A 51 -2.87 -10.94 -8.79
CA LEU A 51 -2.66 -9.84 -7.86
C LEU A 51 -2.43 -8.55 -8.64
N LEU A 52 -3.20 -7.53 -8.27
CA LEU A 52 -3.03 -6.16 -8.76
C LEU A 52 -2.04 -5.35 -7.91
N HIS A 53 -1.68 -5.88 -6.75
CA HIS A 53 -0.65 -5.33 -5.88
C HIS A 53 0.17 -6.51 -5.35
N VAL A 54 1.36 -6.68 -5.90
CA VAL A 54 2.28 -7.77 -5.56
C VAL A 54 3.23 -7.25 -4.49
N PRO A 55 3.12 -7.67 -3.23
CA PRO A 55 4.01 -7.21 -2.18
C PRO A 55 5.40 -7.87 -2.27
N ASP A 56 6.30 -7.42 -1.41
CA ASP A 56 7.49 -8.20 -1.05
C ASP A 56 7.11 -9.59 -0.47
N VAL A 57 8.11 -10.44 -0.23
CA VAL A 57 7.89 -11.81 0.24
C VAL A 57 7.37 -11.92 1.67
N GLY A 58 7.37 -10.83 2.45
CA GLY A 58 7.04 -10.79 3.87
C GLY A 58 5.68 -11.44 4.20
N PRO A 59 4.55 -10.95 3.64
CA PRO A 59 3.23 -11.55 3.87
C PRO A 59 3.17 -13.03 3.52
N THR A 60 3.82 -13.42 2.42
CA THR A 60 3.85 -14.82 1.96
C THR A 60 4.58 -15.70 2.98
N CYS A 61 5.73 -15.24 3.48
CA CYS A 61 6.49 -15.95 4.50
C CYS A 61 5.70 -16.06 5.82
N GLU A 62 5.06 -14.98 6.27
CA GLU A 62 4.29 -14.99 7.51
C GLU A 62 3.07 -15.91 7.42
N VAL A 63 2.38 -15.97 6.27
CA VAL A 63 1.29 -16.93 6.04
C VAL A 63 1.79 -18.39 6.05
N LEU A 64 2.94 -18.66 5.42
CA LEU A 64 3.57 -20.00 5.47
C LEU A 64 3.91 -20.41 6.90
N LEU A 65 4.48 -19.51 7.71
CA LEU A 65 4.78 -19.78 9.11
C LEU A 65 3.51 -19.95 9.96
N ALA A 66 2.49 -19.12 9.72
CA ALA A 66 1.22 -19.20 10.42
C ALA A 66 0.43 -20.48 10.13
N ASP A 67 0.65 -21.10 8.97
CA ASP A 67 0.01 -22.36 8.58
C ASP A 67 0.30 -23.50 9.58
N ARG A 68 1.41 -23.42 10.33
CA ARG A 68 1.71 -24.35 11.45
C ARG A 68 0.71 -24.27 12.60
N LEU A 69 -0.02 -23.14 12.73
CA LEU A 69 -1.07 -22.95 13.72
C LEU A 69 -2.46 -23.26 13.16
N PHE A 70 -2.71 -22.88 11.91
CA PHE A 70 -4.06 -22.89 11.33
C PHE A 70 -4.34 -24.09 10.43
N HIS A 71 -3.30 -24.70 9.83
CA HIS A 71 -3.44 -25.78 8.84
C HIS A 71 -4.45 -25.42 7.74
N ASP A 72 -4.32 -24.21 7.22
CA ASP A 72 -5.25 -23.57 6.29
C ASP A 72 -4.86 -23.79 4.82
N LEU A 73 -3.56 -23.96 4.55
CA LEU A 73 -3.04 -24.06 3.20
C LEU A 73 -3.31 -25.44 2.59
N ARG A 74 -3.87 -25.44 1.38
CA ARG A 74 -3.82 -26.64 0.53
C ARG A 74 -2.39 -26.87 0.00
N LEU A 75 -2.11 -28.10 -0.42
CA LEU A 75 -0.78 -28.46 -0.93
C LEU A 75 -0.37 -27.59 -2.14
N ASP A 76 -1.26 -27.38 -3.09
CA ASP A 76 -1.04 -26.55 -4.28
C ASP A 76 -0.75 -25.09 -3.92
N GLU A 77 -1.47 -24.55 -2.93
CA GLU A 77 -1.26 -23.19 -2.43
C GLU A 77 0.10 -23.08 -1.74
N ARG A 78 0.44 -24.03 -0.86
CA ARG A 78 1.72 -24.05 -0.15
C ARG A 78 2.89 -24.13 -1.13
N GLU A 79 2.82 -25.01 -2.12
CA GLU A 79 3.85 -25.14 -3.17
C GLU A 79 3.99 -23.86 -3.99
N GLY A 80 2.87 -23.23 -4.36
CA GLY A 80 2.86 -21.96 -5.07
C GLY A 80 3.51 -20.82 -4.29
N LEU A 81 3.15 -20.67 -3.00
CA LEU A 81 3.71 -19.65 -2.09
C LEU A 81 5.22 -19.89 -1.86
N VAL A 82 5.64 -21.13 -1.66
CA VAL A 82 7.07 -21.48 -1.53
C VAL A 82 7.82 -21.20 -2.84
N ALA A 83 7.22 -21.49 -3.99
CA ALA A 83 7.82 -21.18 -5.28
C ALA A 83 8.01 -19.68 -5.50
N PHE A 84 7.06 -18.84 -5.03
CA PHE A 84 7.21 -17.39 -5.03
C PHE A 84 8.39 -16.95 -4.16
N VAL A 85 8.46 -17.41 -2.89
CA VAL A 85 9.57 -17.06 -1.99
C VAL A 85 10.92 -17.49 -2.55
N ARG A 86 11.05 -18.75 -2.99
CA ARG A 86 12.29 -19.30 -3.54
C ARG A 86 12.71 -18.59 -4.83
N GLY A 87 11.73 -18.27 -5.68
CA GLY A 87 11.98 -17.61 -6.95
C GLY A 87 12.36 -16.13 -6.83
N SER A 88 11.85 -15.45 -5.79
CA SER A 88 12.19 -14.05 -5.47
C SER A 88 13.56 -13.88 -4.81
N GLN A 89 14.25 -14.97 -4.44
CA GLN A 89 15.58 -14.88 -3.84
C GLN A 89 16.59 -14.35 -4.87
N HIS A 90 17.36 -13.34 -4.47
CA HIS A 90 18.42 -12.77 -5.29
C HIS A 90 19.66 -13.69 -5.36
N GLU A 91 20.55 -13.45 -6.32
CA GLU A 91 21.72 -14.30 -6.57
C GLU A 91 22.66 -14.38 -5.36
N ASP A 92 22.85 -13.25 -4.67
CA ASP A 92 23.63 -13.12 -3.42
C ASP A 92 22.96 -13.76 -2.20
N GLY A 93 21.75 -14.30 -2.37
CA GLY A 93 20.94 -14.99 -1.36
C GLY A 93 20.01 -14.10 -0.55
N ALA A 94 20.03 -12.78 -0.77
CA ALA A 94 19.14 -11.84 -0.10
C ALA A 94 17.72 -11.85 -0.69
N TRP A 95 16.78 -11.33 0.07
CA TRP A 95 15.57 -10.74 -0.47
C TRP A 95 15.70 -9.22 -0.33
N LEU A 96 15.29 -8.50 -1.37
CA LEU A 96 15.59 -7.09 -1.54
C LEU A 96 14.42 -6.22 -1.06
N ASP A 97 14.72 -5.02 -0.58
CA ASP A 97 13.72 -3.99 -0.32
C ASP A 97 13.24 -3.32 -1.62
N ALA A 98 12.37 -2.32 -1.48
CA ALA A 98 11.84 -1.53 -2.59
C ALA A 98 12.92 -0.78 -3.39
N HIS A 99 14.09 -0.52 -2.78
CA HIS A 99 15.22 0.13 -3.43
C HIS A 99 16.17 -0.87 -4.09
N GLY A 100 15.88 -2.17 -4.02
CA GLY A 100 16.73 -3.22 -4.57
C GLY A 100 17.92 -3.57 -3.67
N GLU A 101 17.94 -3.11 -2.41
CA GLU A 101 19.01 -3.39 -1.47
C GLU A 101 18.68 -4.60 -0.59
N PRO A 102 19.67 -5.41 -0.16
CA PRO A 102 19.43 -6.53 0.75
C PRO A 102 18.72 -6.12 2.05
N ASP A 103 17.51 -6.63 2.27
CA ASP A 103 16.74 -6.36 3.48
C ASP A 103 16.91 -7.47 4.52
N LEU A 104 17.25 -7.07 5.75
CA LEU A 104 17.46 -8.00 6.87
C LEU A 104 16.19 -8.77 7.24
N SER A 105 15.04 -8.11 7.27
CA SER A 105 13.78 -8.72 7.72
C SER A 105 13.23 -9.69 6.68
N LEU A 106 13.20 -9.29 5.41
CA LEU A 106 12.76 -10.12 4.30
C LEU A 106 13.70 -11.31 4.11
N THR A 107 15.01 -11.11 4.24
CA THR A 107 15.96 -12.23 4.12
C THR A 107 15.82 -13.22 5.28
N ALA A 108 15.61 -12.74 6.50
CA ALA A 108 15.37 -13.62 7.64
C ALA A 108 14.04 -14.41 7.51
N LEU A 109 12.95 -13.76 7.09
CA LEU A 109 11.66 -14.42 6.85
C LEU A 109 11.72 -15.40 5.68
N GLY A 110 12.35 -15.01 4.56
CA GLY A 110 12.55 -15.85 3.38
C GLY A 110 13.32 -17.12 3.71
N TRP A 111 14.46 -16.98 4.41
CA TRP A 111 15.22 -18.13 4.92
C TRP A 111 14.35 -19.02 5.81
N TRP A 112 13.61 -18.44 6.75
CA TRP A 112 12.83 -19.23 7.70
C TRP A 112 11.64 -19.95 7.05
N ALA A 113 10.98 -19.31 6.09
CA ALA A 113 9.90 -19.92 5.31
C ALA A 113 10.42 -21.06 4.42
N LEU A 114 11.59 -20.92 3.79
CA LEU A 114 12.22 -22.01 3.04
C LEU A 114 12.66 -23.16 3.96
N ARG A 115 13.16 -22.85 5.16
CA ARG A 115 13.46 -23.86 6.16
C ARG A 115 12.20 -24.62 6.59
N ASP A 116 11.08 -23.93 6.76
CA ASP A 116 9.77 -24.55 7.03
C ASP A 116 9.27 -25.39 5.85
N ALA A 117 9.58 -24.97 4.62
CA ALA A 117 9.27 -25.71 3.40
C ALA A 117 10.09 -27.00 3.24
N GLY A 118 11.20 -27.14 3.97
CA GLY A 118 12.04 -28.35 3.99
C GLY A 118 13.45 -28.16 3.47
N ASP A 119 13.83 -26.95 3.04
CA ASP A 119 15.19 -26.66 2.55
C ASP A 119 16.24 -26.89 3.67
N ASP A 120 17.40 -27.44 3.32
CA ASP A 120 18.47 -27.70 4.29
C ASP A 120 19.24 -26.39 4.57
N PRO A 121 19.43 -25.96 5.82
CA PRO A 121 20.29 -24.84 6.20
C PRO A 121 21.70 -24.85 5.59
N ARG A 122 22.19 -26.04 5.21
CA ARG A 122 23.50 -26.27 4.59
C ARG A 122 23.48 -26.14 3.07
N ASP A 123 22.31 -26.02 2.44
CA ASP A 123 22.21 -25.74 1.03
C ASP A 123 22.82 -24.36 0.71
N ASP A 124 23.45 -24.26 -0.45
CA ASP A 124 24.21 -23.08 -0.85
C ASP A 124 23.37 -21.78 -0.88
N HIS A 125 22.09 -21.85 -1.26
CA HIS A 125 21.18 -20.70 -1.20
C HIS A 125 20.78 -20.30 0.23
N MET A 126 20.67 -21.27 1.14
CA MET A 126 20.38 -21.03 2.56
C MET A 126 21.60 -20.45 3.27
N LEU A 127 22.81 -20.94 2.95
CA LEU A 127 24.07 -20.41 3.49
C LEU A 127 24.31 -18.97 3.05
N ARG A 128 24.06 -18.64 1.78
CA ARG A 128 24.16 -17.24 1.30
C ARG A 128 23.20 -16.31 2.05
N ALA A 129 21.93 -16.68 2.17
CA ALA A 129 20.94 -15.92 2.92
C ALA A 129 21.36 -15.72 4.39
N SER A 130 21.85 -16.77 5.06
CA SER A 130 22.36 -16.67 6.44
C SER A 130 23.55 -15.71 6.55
N ARG A 131 24.48 -15.73 5.60
CA ARG A 131 25.63 -14.79 5.56
C ARG A 131 25.17 -13.34 5.39
N VAL A 132 24.16 -13.09 4.56
CA VAL A 132 23.55 -11.76 4.42
C VAL A 132 22.94 -11.31 5.74
N VAL A 133 22.16 -12.16 6.41
CA VAL A 133 21.56 -11.85 7.72
C VAL A 133 22.64 -11.53 8.76
N HIS A 134 23.71 -12.32 8.83
CA HIS A 134 24.84 -12.06 9.73
C HIS A 134 25.57 -10.75 9.41
N ARG A 135 25.83 -10.49 8.12
CA ARG A 135 26.45 -9.23 7.65
C ARG A 135 25.63 -8.00 8.06
N LEU A 136 24.30 -8.12 8.03
CA LEU A 136 23.38 -7.06 8.44
C LEU A 136 23.14 -7.01 9.97
N GLY A 137 23.84 -7.86 10.74
CA GLY A 137 23.88 -7.82 12.20
C GLY A 137 22.92 -8.78 12.91
N GLY A 138 22.47 -9.83 12.21
CA GLY A 138 21.70 -10.93 12.77
C GLY A 138 20.20 -10.64 12.86
N ALA A 139 19.39 -11.70 12.84
CA ALA A 139 17.93 -11.59 12.82
C ALA A 139 17.35 -10.92 14.07
N GLN A 140 18.10 -10.85 15.18
CA GLN A 140 17.71 -10.07 16.35
C GLN A 140 17.56 -8.56 16.08
N ARG A 141 18.25 -8.02 15.05
CA ARG A 141 18.17 -6.61 14.64
C ARG A 141 17.08 -6.34 13.62
N ALA A 142 16.38 -7.38 13.15
CA ALA A 142 15.31 -7.25 12.17
C ALA A 142 14.11 -6.44 12.73
N SER A 143 13.13 -6.17 11.87
CA SER A 143 11.91 -5.45 12.23
C SER A 143 11.15 -6.11 13.39
N PHE A 144 10.28 -5.32 14.03
CA PHE A 144 9.37 -5.78 15.08
C PHE A 144 8.64 -7.09 14.69
N SER A 145 8.15 -7.20 13.45
CA SER A 145 7.44 -8.39 12.96
C SER A 145 8.32 -9.65 13.02
N VAL A 146 9.56 -9.59 12.53
CA VAL A 146 10.48 -10.74 12.57
C VAL A 146 10.81 -11.14 13.99
N ARG A 147 11.09 -10.17 14.86
CA ARG A 147 11.29 -10.44 16.29
C ARG A 147 10.06 -11.05 16.95
N LEU A 148 8.86 -10.66 16.55
CA LEU A 148 7.63 -11.24 17.07
C LEU A 148 7.51 -12.71 16.67
N TRP A 149 7.78 -13.05 15.40
CA TRP A 149 7.83 -14.43 14.94
C TRP A 149 8.91 -15.25 15.65
N LEU A 150 10.13 -14.72 15.80
CA LEU A 150 11.22 -15.38 16.54
C LEU A 150 10.83 -15.65 18.00
N ALA A 151 10.15 -14.71 18.66
CA ALA A 151 9.69 -14.90 20.03
C ALA A 151 8.58 -15.96 20.13
N MET A 152 7.62 -15.94 19.19
CA MET A 152 6.58 -16.97 19.11
C MET A 152 7.16 -18.36 18.79
N GLY A 153 8.17 -18.44 17.93
CA GLY A 153 8.91 -19.67 17.64
C GLY A 153 9.90 -20.10 18.72
N GLY A 154 9.98 -19.37 19.85
CA GLY A 154 10.87 -19.71 20.97
C GLY A 154 12.36 -19.46 20.72
N GLN A 155 12.72 -18.78 19.65
CA GLN A 155 14.10 -18.53 19.20
C GLN A 155 14.77 -17.39 19.98
N ILE A 156 13.97 -16.42 20.43
CA ILE A 156 14.42 -15.31 21.26
C ILE A 156 13.47 -15.12 22.46
N PRO A 157 13.94 -14.54 23.58
CA PRO A 157 13.06 -14.23 24.70
C PRO A 157 12.13 -13.05 24.38
N TRP A 158 10.91 -13.07 24.92
CA TRP A 158 9.92 -11.98 24.80
C TRP A 158 10.42 -10.60 25.28
N THR A 159 11.49 -10.57 26.08
CA THR A 159 12.14 -9.32 26.53
C THR A 159 12.87 -8.59 25.41
N TRP A 160 13.09 -9.22 24.25
CA TRP A 160 13.70 -8.60 23.07
C TRP A 160 12.69 -7.85 22.19
N LEU A 161 11.41 -7.86 22.55
CA LEU A 161 10.36 -7.06 21.93
C LEU A 161 10.11 -5.77 22.74
N PRO A 162 9.61 -4.69 22.12
CA PRO A 162 9.30 -3.44 22.82
C PRO A 162 8.22 -3.65 23.89
N ALA A 163 8.45 -3.12 25.09
CA ALA A 163 7.43 -3.16 26.12
C ALA A 163 6.37 -2.08 25.88
N ILE A 164 5.27 -2.46 25.24
CA ILE A 164 4.09 -1.61 25.14
C ILE A 164 3.26 -1.77 26.43
N PRO A 165 3.06 -0.70 27.23
CA PRO A 165 2.16 -0.76 28.38
C PRO A 165 0.72 -0.97 27.89
N SER A 166 0.09 -2.06 28.33
CA SER A 166 -1.29 -2.37 27.95
C SER A 166 -2.28 -1.30 28.43
N GLU A 167 -1.91 -0.58 29.48
CA GLU A 167 -2.65 0.52 30.10
C GLU A 167 -2.88 1.69 29.13
N LEU A 168 -2.05 1.85 28.09
CA LEU A 168 -2.26 2.87 27.05
C LEU A 168 -3.62 2.70 26.35
N PHE A 169 -4.11 1.47 26.21
CA PHE A 169 -5.38 1.18 25.55
C PHE A 169 -6.60 1.55 26.41
N LEU A 170 -6.39 1.83 27.71
CA LEU A 170 -7.43 2.35 28.59
C LEU A 170 -7.56 3.87 28.52
N LEU A 171 -6.61 4.56 27.88
CA LEU A 171 -6.63 6.01 27.77
C LEU A 171 -7.79 6.48 26.87
N PRO A 172 -8.46 7.58 27.24
CA PRO A 172 -9.44 8.22 26.37
C PRO A 172 -8.83 8.60 25.01
N PRO A 173 -9.61 8.59 23.91
CA PRO A 173 -9.09 8.81 22.55
C PRO A 173 -8.58 10.22 22.28
N HIS A 174 -8.87 11.20 23.13
CA HIS A 174 -8.37 12.58 23.01
C HIS A 174 -7.01 12.79 23.69
N VAL A 175 -6.50 11.79 24.41
CA VAL A 175 -5.18 11.85 25.05
C VAL A 175 -4.13 11.48 24.02
N ALA A 176 -3.09 12.32 23.85
CA ALA A 176 -2.05 12.11 22.83
C ALA A 176 -1.30 10.77 22.94
N LEU A 177 -1.27 10.16 24.13
CA LEU A 177 -0.70 8.82 24.38
C LEU A 177 -1.63 7.66 23.99
N SER A 178 -2.89 7.94 23.65
CA SER A 178 -3.87 6.93 23.30
C SER A 178 -3.53 6.28 21.97
N PRO A 179 -3.60 4.93 21.88
CA PRO A 179 -3.47 4.22 20.61
C PRO A 179 -4.50 4.65 19.55
N ALA A 180 -5.57 5.35 19.93
CA ALA A 180 -6.53 5.94 19.00
C ALA A 180 -5.86 6.87 17.97
N HIS A 181 -4.72 7.48 18.29
CA HIS A 181 -3.96 8.34 17.36
C HIS A 181 -3.07 7.57 16.38
N PHE A 182 -2.80 6.28 16.61
CA PHE A 182 -2.00 5.49 15.68
C PHE A 182 -2.76 5.26 14.38
N SER A 183 -2.04 5.01 13.28
CA SER A 183 -2.67 4.66 12.00
C SER A 183 -3.53 3.39 12.15
N PRO A 184 -4.59 3.22 11.33
CA PRO A 184 -5.43 2.03 11.38
C PRO A 184 -4.65 0.71 11.31
N TRP A 185 -3.66 0.66 10.42
CA TRP A 185 -2.73 -0.47 10.30
C TRP A 185 -1.99 -0.74 11.62
N ALA A 186 -1.40 0.30 12.20
CA ALA A 186 -0.63 0.20 13.45
C ALA A 186 -1.50 -0.29 14.61
N ARG A 187 -2.73 0.22 14.73
CA ARG A 187 -3.69 -0.27 15.74
C ARG A 187 -4.02 -1.74 15.52
N GLY A 188 -4.24 -2.15 14.27
CA GLY A 188 -4.48 -3.55 13.91
C GLY A 188 -3.32 -4.49 14.21
N VAL A 189 -2.08 -4.00 14.24
CA VAL A 189 -0.89 -4.80 14.58
C VAL A 189 -0.64 -4.80 16.09
N LEU A 190 -0.68 -3.64 16.73
CA LEU A 190 -0.30 -3.48 18.13
C LEU A 190 -1.34 -4.00 19.10
N THR A 191 -2.64 -3.91 18.77
CA THR A 191 -3.72 -4.42 19.63
C THR A 191 -3.64 -5.93 19.84
N PRO A 192 -3.60 -6.78 18.79
CA PRO A 192 -3.44 -8.22 18.97
C PRO A 192 -2.07 -8.58 19.55
N TYR A 193 -1.00 -7.84 19.21
CA TYR A 193 0.32 -8.05 19.82
C TYR A 193 0.27 -8.01 21.36
N LEU A 194 -0.53 -7.12 21.97
CA LEU A 194 -0.67 -7.09 23.42
C LEU A 194 -1.17 -8.41 24.01
N LEU A 195 -2.12 -9.06 23.34
CA LEU A 195 -2.68 -10.34 23.77
C LEU A 195 -1.66 -11.47 23.58
N ILE A 196 -1.01 -11.51 22.42
CA ILE A 196 0.03 -12.48 22.07
C ILE A 196 1.19 -12.41 23.08
N ALA A 197 1.69 -11.21 23.35
CA ALA A 197 2.81 -10.99 24.27
C ALA A 197 2.43 -11.29 25.73
N ARG A 198 1.19 -10.99 26.13
CA ARG A 198 0.69 -11.28 27.49
C ARG A 198 0.65 -12.78 27.77
N ALA A 199 0.21 -13.57 26.81
CA ALA A 199 0.18 -15.04 26.93
C ALA A 199 1.53 -15.70 26.63
N SER A 200 2.50 -14.95 26.08
CA SER A 200 3.80 -15.47 25.62
C SER A 200 3.61 -16.66 24.67
N ALA A 201 2.84 -16.45 23.61
CA ALA A 201 2.46 -17.48 22.64
C ALA A 201 3.67 -18.33 22.19
N ARG A 202 3.46 -19.63 22.04
CA ARG A 202 4.50 -20.54 21.54
C ARG A 202 3.97 -21.33 20.35
N LEU A 203 4.64 -21.18 19.22
CA LEU A 203 4.38 -21.88 17.98
C LEU A 203 5.51 -22.88 17.73
N GLN A 204 5.15 -24.06 17.25
CA GLN A 204 6.12 -25.07 16.83
C GLN A 204 6.62 -24.71 15.42
N LEU A 205 7.73 -23.98 15.37
CA LEU A 205 8.39 -23.54 14.14
C LEU A 205 9.78 -24.19 14.04
N PRO A 206 10.32 -24.36 12.81
CA PRO A 206 11.70 -24.81 12.64
C PRO A 206 12.70 -23.92 13.34
N ASP A 207 13.85 -24.49 13.71
CA ASP A 207 14.95 -23.75 14.31
C ASP A 207 15.47 -22.63 13.39
N ALA A 208 15.49 -21.40 13.91
CA ALA A 208 16.06 -20.22 13.27
C ALA A 208 17.26 -19.67 14.04
N GLY A 209 17.76 -20.41 15.04
CA GLY A 209 19.00 -20.13 15.76
C GLY A 209 20.19 -19.80 14.86
N PRO A 210 20.38 -20.44 13.69
CA PRO A 210 21.47 -20.09 12.76
C PRO A 210 21.47 -18.63 12.29
N LEU A 211 20.33 -17.93 12.35
CA LEU A 211 20.22 -16.53 11.94
C LEU A 211 20.61 -15.53 13.04
N LEU A 212 20.80 -15.99 14.28
CA LEU A 212 21.16 -15.14 15.42
C LEU A 212 22.67 -15.02 15.55
N LEU A 213 23.14 -13.81 15.87
CA LEU A 213 24.55 -13.58 16.21
C LEU A 213 24.80 -13.74 17.72
N PRO A 214 25.77 -14.57 18.14
CA PRO A 214 26.26 -14.59 19.51
C PRO A 214 27.36 -13.54 19.74
N HIS A 215 27.58 -13.18 21.00
CA HIS A 215 28.80 -12.54 21.47
C HIS A 215 29.96 -13.55 21.45
N ASN A 216 31.19 -13.07 21.66
CA ASN A 216 32.39 -13.91 21.74
C ASN A 216 32.33 -14.98 22.86
N ASP A 217 31.50 -14.77 23.87
CA ASP A 217 31.26 -15.71 24.98
C ASP A 217 30.16 -16.75 24.66
N GLY A 218 29.62 -16.74 23.44
CA GLY A 218 28.57 -17.64 22.98
C GLY A 218 27.14 -17.20 23.34
N GLN A 219 26.96 -16.12 24.10
CA GLN A 219 25.62 -15.63 24.48
C GLN A 219 24.96 -14.85 23.34
N PRO A 220 23.65 -15.02 23.07
CA PRO A 220 22.97 -14.27 22.01
C PRO A 220 23.13 -12.74 22.18
N MET A 221 23.51 -12.03 21.12
CA MET A 221 23.59 -10.56 21.17
C MET A 221 22.19 -9.97 21.33
N THR A 222 21.97 -9.31 22.47
CA THR A 222 20.69 -8.65 22.76
C THR A 222 20.49 -7.45 21.84
N PRO A 223 19.34 -7.34 21.16
CA PRO A 223 19.09 -6.23 20.27
C PRO A 223 18.84 -4.95 21.04
N ARG A 224 19.28 -3.84 20.45
CA ARG A 224 18.93 -2.50 20.90
C ARG A 224 17.65 -2.06 20.21
N LEU A 225 16.64 -1.67 20.99
CA LEU A 225 15.31 -1.28 20.49
C LEU A 225 15.21 0.22 20.18
N THR A 226 16.27 0.96 20.48
CA THR A 226 16.38 2.40 20.26
C THR A 226 17.59 2.75 19.43
N ARG A 227 17.53 3.89 18.76
CA ARG A 227 18.69 4.49 18.10
C ARG A 227 19.75 4.89 19.14
N PRO A 228 21.05 4.81 18.83
CA PRO A 228 22.13 5.29 19.70
C PRO A 228 21.97 6.78 20.09
N GLY A 229 22.46 7.16 21.28
CA GLY A 229 22.46 8.54 21.80
C GLY A 229 21.60 8.71 23.06
N LEU A 230 21.81 9.83 23.78
CA LEU A 230 21.23 10.07 25.12
C LEU A 230 19.72 9.80 25.20
N ALA A 231 18.93 10.36 24.28
CA ALA A 231 17.49 10.15 24.26
C ALA A 231 17.12 8.68 24.04
N GLY A 232 17.86 7.98 23.17
CA GLY A 232 17.69 6.56 22.93
C GLY A 232 18.14 5.69 24.10
N ASP A 233 19.19 6.09 24.82
CA ASP A 233 19.67 5.40 26.03
C ASP A 233 18.65 5.52 27.17
N LEU A 234 18.12 6.74 27.40
CA LEU A 234 17.06 6.98 28.38
C LEU A 234 15.80 6.18 28.04
N LEU A 235 15.42 6.14 26.77
CA LEU A 235 14.25 5.38 26.32
C LEU A 235 14.47 3.86 26.42
N GLN A 236 15.70 3.38 26.19
CA GLN A 236 16.07 1.98 26.38
C GLN A 236 16.03 1.60 27.87
N ALA A 237 16.46 2.50 28.75
CA ALA A 237 16.36 2.35 30.20
C ALA A 237 14.90 2.35 30.67
N PHE A 238 14.06 3.22 30.11
CA PHE A 238 12.62 3.23 30.37
C PHE A 238 11.97 1.90 29.95
N ASP A 239 12.22 1.41 28.73
CA ASP A 239 11.72 0.11 28.26
C ASP A 239 12.14 -1.04 29.19
N ARG A 240 13.41 -1.08 29.61
CA ARG A 240 13.90 -2.05 30.60
C ARG A 240 13.16 -1.93 31.92
N THR A 241 12.92 -0.71 32.40
CA THR A 241 12.18 -0.46 33.65
C THR A 241 10.73 -0.93 33.56
N VAL A 242 10.05 -0.68 32.44
CA VAL A 242 8.69 -1.19 32.18
C VAL A 242 8.67 -2.72 32.16
N LYS A 243 9.69 -3.35 31.57
CA LYS A 243 9.86 -4.82 31.56
C LYS A 243 10.07 -5.37 32.97
N LEU A 244 10.93 -4.74 33.77
CA LEU A 244 11.17 -5.14 35.16
C LEU A 244 9.92 -4.98 36.01
N SER A 245 9.17 -3.89 35.85
CA SER A 245 7.94 -3.68 36.59
C SER A 245 6.84 -4.69 36.21
N ARG A 246 6.98 -5.46 35.11
CA ARG A 246 6.04 -6.55 34.78
C ARG A 246 6.09 -7.71 35.76
N LYS A 247 7.17 -7.79 36.55
CA LYS A 247 7.31 -8.78 37.63
C LYS A 247 6.56 -8.38 38.91
N LEU A 248 6.09 -7.14 39.00
CA LEU A 248 5.34 -6.64 40.16
C LEU A 248 3.83 -6.93 39.99
N PRO A 249 3.08 -7.12 41.09
CA PRO A 249 1.63 -7.28 41.03
C PRO A 249 0.97 -5.98 40.54
N ARG A 250 0.28 -6.04 39.41
CA ARG A 250 -0.33 -4.87 38.73
C ARG A 250 -1.84 -4.72 38.92
N GLY A 251 -2.40 -5.41 39.90
CA GLY A 251 -3.85 -5.36 40.17
C GLY A 251 -4.70 -5.70 38.94
N PRO A 252 -5.86 -5.03 38.74
CA PRO A 252 -6.81 -5.38 37.70
C PRO A 252 -6.51 -4.76 36.31
N LEU A 253 -5.64 -3.74 36.22
CA LEU A 253 -5.47 -2.95 35.00
C LEU A 253 -5.04 -3.78 33.78
N PRO A 254 -4.04 -4.69 33.86
CA PRO A 254 -3.66 -5.50 32.70
C PRO A 254 -4.77 -6.46 32.24
N LYS A 255 -5.64 -6.91 33.15
CA LYS A 255 -6.80 -7.75 32.80
C LYS A 255 -7.85 -6.90 32.08
N LEU A 256 -8.10 -5.68 32.54
CA LEU A 256 -9.01 -4.75 31.88
C LEU A 256 -8.51 -4.36 30.48
N ALA A 257 -7.22 -4.07 30.36
CA ALA A 257 -6.60 -3.76 29.07
C ALA A 257 -6.71 -4.95 28.09
N ALA A 258 -6.47 -6.18 28.56
CA ALA A 258 -6.66 -7.37 27.73
C ALA A 258 -8.12 -7.56 27.28
N ARG A 259 -9.11 -7.31 28.16
CA ARG A 259 -10.53 -7.33 27.78
C ARG A 259 -10.85 -6.27 26.73
N ARG A 260 -10.30 -5.06 26.87
CA ARG A 260 -10.50 -3.98 25.89
C ARG A 260 -9.83 -4.28 24.56
N ALA A 261 -8.65 -4.91 24.56
CA ALA A 261 -7.99 -5.36 23.34
C ALA A 261 -8.78 -6.47 22.63
N LEU A 262 -9.36 -7.42 23.38
CA LEU A 262 -10.22 -8.45 22.80
C LEU A 262 -11.51 -7.85 22.22
N ALA A 263 -12.18 -6.96 22.96
CA ALA A 263 -13.35 -6.24 22.46
C ALA A 263 -13.02 -5.43 21.19
N TRP A 264 -11.85 -4.78 21.15
CA TRP A 264 -11.39 -4.09 19.96
C TRP A 264 -11.26 -5.03 18.75
N ILE A 265 -10.65 -6.22 18.92
CA ILE A 265 -10.55 -7.22 17.85
C ILE A 265 -11.94 -7.60 17.34
N ASP A 266 -12.90 -7.81 18.24
CA ASP A 266 -14.27 -8.18 17.86
C ASP A 266 -14.99 -7.05 17.09
N GLU A 267 -14.87 -5.82 17.57
CA GLU A 267 -15.49 -4.63 16.98
C GLU A 267 -14.87 -4.21 15.64
N HIS A 268 -13.60 -4.56 15.38
CA HIS A 268 -12.84 -4.06 14.22
C HIS A 268 -12.69 -5.06 13.08
N GLN A 269 -13.25 -6.28 13.20
CA GLN A 269 -13.34 -7.20 12.07
C GLN A 269 -14.30 -6.62 11.02
N GLN A 270 -13.81 -6.35 9.81
CA GLN A 270 -14.60 -5.65 8.79
C GLN A 270 -15.50 -6.60 7.99
N GLY A 271 -16.37 -6.04 7.14
CA GLY A 271 -17.29 -6.81 6.27
C GLY A 271 -16.61 -7.95 5.50
N HIS A 272 -15.46 -7.67 4.88
CA HIS A 272 -14.63 -8.63 4.14
C HIS A 272 -13.99 -9.76 4.99
N GLY A 273 -14.17 -9.74 6.32
CA GLY A 273 -13.67 -10.76 7.25
C GLY A 273 -12.29 -10.51 7.85
N GLY A 274 -11.43 -9.68 7.23
CA GLY A 274 -10.13 -9.30 7.78
C GLY A 274 -10.15 -8.15 8.79
N TRP A 275 -8.96 -7.84 9.31
CA TRP A 275 -8.63 -6.64 10.06
C TRP A 275 -7.65 -5.79 9.25
N PHE A 276 -8.19 -4.86 8.45
CA PHE A 276 -7.45 -3.86 7.67
C PHE A 276 -6.58 -4.40 6.53
N ALA A 277 -5.70 -5.36 6.79
CA ALA A 277 -4.77 -5.96 5.83
C ALA A 277 -4.27 -7.32 6.34
N VAL A 278 -3.38 -7.97 5.58
CA VAL A 278 -2.82 -9.30 5.87
C VAL A 278 -2.20 -9.44 7.27
N ARG A 279 -1.24 -8.59 7.66
CA ARG A 279 -0.57 -8.66 8.98
C ARG A 279 -1.51 -8.39 10.16
N PRO A 280 -2.27 -7.28 10.19
CA PRO A 280 -3.22 -7.06 11.27
C PRO A 280 -4.29 -8.16 11.35
N THR A 281 -4.70 -8.75 10.22
CA THR A 281 -5.55 -9.97 10.21
C THR A 281 -4.83 -11.15 10.84
N LEU A 282 -3.62 -11.46 10.39
CA LEU A 282 -2.85 -12.62 10.86
C LEU A 282 -2.60 -12.56 12.37
N TYR A 283 -2.20 -11.41 12.89
CA TYR A 283 -1.96 -11.25 14.32
C TYR A 283 -3.26 -11.29 15.12
N SER A 284 -4.37 -10.77 14.59
CA SER A 284 -5.69 -10.92 15.24
C SER A 284 -6.12 -12.39 15.32
N LEU A 285 -5.91 -13.18 14.26
CA LEU A 285 -6.16 -14.62 14.27
C LEU A 285 -5.29 -15.35 15.30
N VAL A 286 -3.99 -15.05 15.35
CA VAL A 286 -3.07 -15.65 16.35
C VAL A 286 -3.50 -15.26 17.77
N ALA A 287 -3.84 -13.99 17.99
CA ALA A 287 -4.33 -13.51 19.28
C ALA A 287 -5.60 -14.26 19.73
N LEU A 288 -6.59 -14.44 18.84
CA LEU A 288 -7.80 -15.21 19.15
C LEU A 288 -7.47 -16.65 19.55
N ARG A 289 -6.60 -17.35 18.80
CA ARG A 289 -6.17 -18.71 19.14
C ARG A 289 -5.46 -18.78 20.49
N VAL A 290 -4.56 -17.85 20.75
CA VAL A 290 -3.81 -17.74 22.01
C VAL A 290 -4.73 -17.45 23.20
N MET A 291 -5.83 -16.73 22.97
CA MET A 291 -6.88 -16.47 23.98
C MET A 291 -7.87 -17.64 24.15
N GLY A 292 -7.66 -18.76 23.46
CA GLY A 292 -8.46 -19.98 23.59
C GLY A 292 -9.72 -20.03 22.73
N VAL A 293 -9.87 -19.15 21.74
CA VAL A 293 -10.99 -19.17 20.78
C VAL A 293 -10.90 -20.42 19.91
N ALA A 294 -11.95 -21.23 19.87
CA ALA A 294 -12.00 -22.50 19.14
C ALA A 294 -11.85 -22.30 17.61
N SER A 295 -11.23 -23.27 16.92
CA SER A 295 -10.91 -23.15 15.49
C SER A 295 -12.13 -23.03 14.56
N ASP A 296 -13.32 -23.39 15.04
CA ASP A 296 -14.59 -23.26 14.33
C ASP A 296 -15.32 -21.92 14.56
N ASP A 297 -14.77 -21.03 15.39
CA ASP A 297 -15.31 -19.70 15.62
C ASP A 297 -15.42 -18.90 14.31
N LEU A 298 -16.56 -18.21 14.13
CA LEU A 298 -16.85 -17.46 12.92
C LEU A 298 -15.83 -16.35 12.65
N ARG A 299 -15.25 -15.73 13.69
CA ARG A 299 -14.23 -14.68 13.54
C ARG A 299 -12.98 -15.26 12.89
N LEU A 300 -12.54 -16.45 13.33
CA LEU A 300 -11.38 -17.13 12.74
C LEU A 300 -11.66 -17.54 11.31
N ARG A 301 -12.82 -18.17 11.05
CA ARG A 301 -13.21 -18.59 9.69
C ARG A 301 -13.21 -17.42 8.71
N ARG A 302 -13.88 -16.31 9.07
CA ARG A 302 -13.94 -15.10 8.22
C ARG A 302 -12.57 -14.46 8.00
N GLY A 303 -11.70 -14.44 9.01
CA GLY A 303 -10.35 -13.91 8.84
C GLY A 303 -9.46 -14.80 7.96
N LEU A 304 -9.60 -16.12 8.05
CA LEU A 304 -8.94 -17.06 7.13
C LEU A 304 -9.48 -16.93 5.70
N ASP A 305 -10.79 -16.77 5.54
CA ASP A 305 -11.42 -16.51 4.23
C ASP A 305 -10.89 -15.22 3.59
N HIS A 306 -10.68 -14.16 4.38
CA HIS A 306 -10.03 -12.95 3.90
C HIS A 306 -8.60 -13.21 3.43
N LEU A 307 -7.78 -13.94 4.20
CA LEU A 307 -6.42 -14.29 3.78
C LEU A 307 -6.42 -15.10 2.47
N ARG A 308 -7.32 -16.09 2.34
CA ARG A 308 -7.50 -16.90 1.12
C ARG A 308 -7.91 -16.03 -0.07
N ALA A 309 -8.83 -15.08 0.12
CA ALA A 309 -9.27 -14.16 -0.92
C ALA A 309 -8.14 -13.21 -1.40
N GLY A 310 -7.19 -12.89 -0.52
CA GLY A 310 -6.00 -12.10 -0.85
C GLY A 310 -4.85 -12.88 -1.51
N ARG A 311 -5.00 -14.19 -1.75
CA ARG A 311 -4.01 -14.99 -2.50
C ARG A 311 -4.31 -14.95 -3.99
N GLY A 312 -3.26 -14.82 -4.79
CA GLY A 312 -3.40 -14.78 -6.24
C GLY A 312 -2.09 -15.10 -6.96
N LEU A 313 -2.19 -15.19 -8.28
CA LEU A 313 -1.04 -15.32 -9.16
C LEU A 313 -0.30 -13.99 -9.26
N ALA A 314 1.01 -14.05 -9.07
CA ALA A 314 1.92 -12.94 -9.28
C ALA A 314 3.02 -13.35 -10.26
N ARG A 315 3.48 -12.38 -11.05
CA ARG A 315 4.75 -12.51 -11.74
C ARG A 315 5.86 -12.16 -10.74
N ILE A 316 6.84 -13.05 -10.60
CA ILE A 316 7.98 -12.84 -9.72
C ILE A 316 8.78 -11.64 -10.25
N PRO A 317 8.90 -10.55 -9.47
CA PRO A 317 9.40 -9.29 -10.02
C PRO A 317 10.94 -9.24 -10.10
N HIS A 318 11.64 -10.05 -9.31
CA HIS A 318 13.11 -10.07 -9.24
C HIS A 318 13.61 -11.43 -8.74
N GLY A 319 14.93 -11.63 -8.76
CA GLY A 319 15.56 -12.86 -8.27
C GLY A 319 15.72 -13.94 -9.33
N ARG A 320 16.08 -15.15 -8.88
CA ARG A 320 16.47 -16.29 -9.75
C ARG A 320 15.39 -16.76 -10.71
N ALA A 321 14.14 -16.48 -10.39
CA ALA A 321 12.98 -16.86 -11.18
C ALA A 321 12.20 -15.64 -11.71
N ALA A 322 12.84 -14.47 -11.82
CA ALA A 322 12.21 -13.26 -12.35
C ALA A 322 11.45 -13.55 -13.66
N GLY A 323 10.24 -13.03 -13.77
CA GLY A 323 9.33 -13.26 -14.90
C GLY A 323 8.48 -14.54 -14.81
N ARG A 324 8.84 -15.51 -13.96
CA ARG A 324 8.00 -16.70 -13.73
C ARG A 324 6.76 -16.36 -12.92
N ARG A 325 5.72 -17.17 -13.05
CA ARG A 325 4.45 -17.03 -12.32
C ARG A 325 4.44 -17.96 -11.12
N ALA A 326 4.01 -17.45 -9.98
CA ALA A 326 3.78 -18.22 -8.76
C ALA A 326 2.60 -17.65 -7.97
N MET A 327 2.04 -18.43 -7.06
CA MET A 327 1.05 -17.90 -6.12
C MET A 327 1.77 -17.08 -5.06
N ALA A 328 1.24 -15.91 -4.73
CA ALA A 328 1.72 -15.06 -3.65
C ALA A 328 0.56 -14.67 -2.72
N GLN A 329 0.89 -14.34 -1.48
CA GLN A 329 -0.02 -13.64 -0.58
C GLN A 329 0.05 -12.14 -0.90
N GLY A 330 -1.06 -11.54 -1.34
CA GLY A 330 -1.20 -10.10 -1.49
C GLY A 330 -1.30 -9.37 -0.14
N LEU A 331 -1.39 -8.04 -0.17
CA LEU A 331 -1.63 -7.21 1.02
C LEU A 331 -3.00 -7.43 1.67
N GLY A 332 -3.94 -7.93 0.89
CA GLY A 332 -5.33 -8.22 1.20
C GLY A 332 -6.05 -8.48 -0.13
N GLY A 333 -7.31 -8.05 -0.25
CA GLY A 333 -8.05 -8.04 -1.52
C GLY A 333 -7.47 -7.07 -2.57
N PRO A 334 -8.03 -7.03 -3.80
CA PRO A 334 -7.58 -6.11 -4.83
C PRO A 334 -7.86 -4.65 -4.44
N SER A 335 -6.88 -3.76 -4.61
CA SER A 335 -7.04 -2.32 -4.28
C SER A 335 -8.11 -1.66 -5.15
N LEU A 336 -9.06 -0.98 -4.52
CA LEU A 336 -10.07 -0.16 -5.20
C LEU A 336 -9.45 1.04 -5.90
N SER A 337 -8.28 1.54 -5.49
CA SER A 337 -7.58 2.60 -6.22
C SER A 337 -7.07 2.13 -7.59
N VAL A 338 -6.51 0.92 -7.64
CA VAL A 338 -6.06 0.30 -8.90
C VAL A 338 -7.25 -0.06 -9.78
N LEU A 339 -8.29 -0.64 -9.17
CA LEU A 339 -9.51 -1.01 -9.90
C LEU A 339 -10.26 0.21 -10.45
N GLY A 340 -10.39 1.29 -9.70
CA GLY A 340 -10.98 2.54 -10.17
C GLY A 340 -10.26 3.07 -11.42
N ARG A 341 -8.92 3.13 -11.39
CA ARG A 341 -8.14 3.61 -12.54
C ARG A 341 -8.20 2.66 -13.74
N LEU A 342 -8.27 1.35 -13.52
CA LEU A 342 -8.54 0.39 -14.60
C LEU A 342 -9.93 0.60 -15.23
N LEU A 343 -10.94 0.94 -14.43
CA LEU A 343 -12.29 1.24 -14.91
C LEU A 343 -12.35 2.57 -15.66
N ALA A 344 -11.56 3.56 -15.27
CA ALA A 344 -11.44 4.82 -16.01
C ALA A 344 -10.91 4.65 -17.44
N CYS A 345 -10.28 3.51 -17.76
CA CYS A 345 -9.82 3.19 -19.12
C CYS A 345 -10.95 2.69 -20.06
N GLY A 346 -12.17 2.48 -19.55
CA GLY A 346 -13.32 2.01 -20.34
C GLY A 346 -14.07 0.88 -19.63
N ALA A 347 -14.81 1.23 -18.59
CA ALA A 347 -15.60 0.30 -17.78
C ALA A 347 -16.88 -0.17 -18.49
N GLU A 348 -17.29 -1.40 -18.20
CA GLU A 348 -18.64 -1.87 -18.51
C GLU A 348 -19.66 -1.42 -17.45
N GLU A 349 -20.92 -1.33 -17.84
CA GLU A 349 -22.01 -0.90 -16.95
C GLU A 349 -22.15 -1.78 -15.69
N SER A 350 -21.91 -3.09 -15.84
CA SER A 350 -21.93 -4.04 -14.73
C SER A 350 -20.79 -3.79 -13.72
N GLU A 351 -19.63 -3.34 -14.20
CA GLU A 351 -18.46 -3.02 -13.38
C GLU A 351 -18.66 -1.70 -12.62
N ILE A 352 -19.25 -0.69 -13.27
CA ILE A 352 -19.67 0.55 -12.59
C ILE A 352 -20.66 0.24 -11.48
N GLY A 353 -21.70 -0.55 -11.78
CA GLY A 353 -22.67 -0.99 -10.78
C GLY A 353 -22.03 -1.76 -9.62
N TRP A 354 -21.02 -2.60 -9.90
CA TRP A 354 -20.25 -3.28 -8.87
C TRP A 354 -19.42 -2.32 -8.00
N MET A 355 -18.80 -1.31 -8.61
CA MET A 355 -18.00 -0.30 -7.91
C MET A 355 -18.86 0.56 -6.98
N LEU A 356 -20.06 0.96 -7.42
CA LEU A 356 -21.02 1.70 -6.58
C LEU A 356 -21.42 0.90 -5.33
N ARG A 357 -21.54 -0.43 -5.43
CA ARG A 357 -21.83 -1.30 -4.26
C ARG A 357 -20.67 -1.41 -3.26
N GLN A 358 -19.47 -0.94 -3.61
CA GLN A 358 -18.32 -0.93 -2.69
C GLN A 358 -18.26 0.34 -1.83
N GLU A 359 -19.18 1.29 -2.01
CA GLU A 359 -19.23 2.52 -1.21
C GLU A 359 -19.44 2.20 0.28
N LEU A 360 -18.77 2.96 1.15
CA LEU A 360 -19.00 2.89 2.59
C LEU A 360 -20.38 3.48 2.94
N THR A 361 -21.26 2.64 3.45
CA THR A 361 -22.63 3.02 3.84
C THR A 361 -22.86 3.03 5.35
N SER A 362 -21.93 2.46 6.13
CA SER A 362 -21.99 2.36 7.58
C SER A 362 -21.07 3.37 8.28
N ARG A 363 -21.34 3.64 9.56
CA ARG A 363 -20.45 4.45 10.39
C ARG A 363 -19.14 3.70 10.64
N GLY A 364 -18.00 4.36 10.46
CA GLY A 364 -16.66 3.80 10.68
C GLY A 364 -15.82 4.56 11.73
N PRO A 365 -14.71 3.97 12.22
CA PRO A 365 -13.79 4.63 13.15
C PRO A 365 -13.25 5.99 12.67
N TRP A 366 -13.10 6.19 11.35
CA TRP A 366 -12.61 7.45 10.77
C TRP A 366 -13.48 8.67 11.11
N GLN A 367 -14.80 8.47 11.28
CA GLN A 367 -15.76 9.52 11.66
C GLN A 367 -15.61 9.99 13.11
N ALA A 368 -14.72 9.38 13.90
CA ALA A 368 -14.36 9.93 15.21
C ALA A 368 -13.61 11.27 15.10
N ARG A 369 -12.98 11.55 13.94
CA ARG A 369 -12.16 12.75 13.72
C ARG A 369 -12.49 13.52 12.44
N ALA A 370 -13.42 13.01 11.63
CA ALA A 370 -13.93 13.65 10.43
C ALA A 370 -15.45 13.76 10.51
N ASP A 371 -15.98 14.96 10.27
CA ASP A 371 -17.41 15.23 10.31
C ASP A 371 -18.00 15.13 8.90
N ALA A 372 -18.39 13.91 8.52
CA ALA A 372 -19.11 13.63 7.29
C ALA A 372 -20.05 12.43 7.49
N ALA A 373 -21.11 12.40 6.68
CA ALA A 373 -21.93 11.19 6.52
C ALA A 373 -21.09 10.05 5.91
N SER A 374 -21.64 8.84 5.91
CA SER A 374 -21.00 7.71 5.23
C SER A 374 -20.98 7.93 3.71
N GLY A 375 -19.84 7.62 3.10
CA GLY A 375 -19.58 7.74 1.67
C GLY A 375 -18.11 7.45 1.40
N GLY A 376 -17.70 7.64 0.14
CA GLY A 376 -16.35 7.27 -0.29
C GLY A 376 -16.13 5.76 -0.31
N TRP A 377 -14.90 5.35 -0.58
CA TRP A 377 -14.56 3.94 -0.76
C TRP A 377 -13.44 3.50 0.16
N PRO A 378 -13.46 2.23 0.61
CA PRO A 378 -12.35 1.65 1.35
C PRO A 378 -11.17 1.30 0.44
N HIS A 379 -10.10 0.77 1.02
CA HIS A 379 -8.99 0.21 0.24
C HIS A 379 -9.41 -1.03 -0.55
N GLU A 380 -10.20 -1.92 0.06
CA GLU A 380 -10.53 -3.24 -0.49
C GLU A 380 -12.04 -3.45 -0.65
N PRO A 381 -12.48 -4.23 -1.65
CA PRO A 381 -13.88 -4.63 -1.77
C PRO A 381 -14.43 -5.27 -0.49
N GLY A 382 -15.62 -4.84 -0.07
CA GLY A 382 -16.29 -5.34 1.12
C GLY A 382 -15.71 -4.91 2.47
N ALA A 383 -14.63 -4.12 2.51
CA ALA A 383 -14.19 -3.45 3.74
C ALA A 383 -15.22 -2.37 4.14
N THR A 384 -15.35 -2.12 5.45
CA THR A 384 -16.48 -1.33 6.00
C THR A 384 -16.07 -0.25 6.99
N HIS A 385 -14.81 -0.22 7.45
CA HIS A 385 -14.42 0.62 8.57
C HIS A 385 -13.60 1.85 8.21
N HIS A 386 -12.74 1.79 7.19
CA HIS A 386 -11.82 2.88 6.88
C HIS A 386 -12.05 3.35 5.45
N VAL A 387 -12.22 4.66 5.27
CA VAL A 387 -12.13 5.29 3.94
C VAL A 387 -10.69 5.19 3.45
N ASP A 388 -10.47 5.09 2.15
CA ASP A 388 -9.18 5.31 1.49
C ASP A 388 -9.37 6.46 0.51
N VAL A 389 -8.75 7.61 0.80
CA VAL A 389 -8.81 8.80 -0.05
C VAL A 389 -8.26 8.50 -1.45
N ASP A 390 -7.26 7.63 -1.56
CA ASP A 390 -6.68 7.25 -2.86
C ASP A 390 -7.68 6.45 -3.70
N ALA A 391 -8.35 5.47 -3.07
CA ALA A 391 -9.43 4.72 -3.70
C ALA A 391 -10.60 5.63 -4.06
N THR A 392 -10.96 6.55 -3.18
CA THR A 392 -12.06 7.49 -3.40
C THR A 392 -11.79 8.40 -4.61
N CYS A 393 -10.58 8.94 -4.75
CA CYS A 393 -10.21 9.75 -5.92
C CYS A 393 -10.24 8.92 -7.21
N ALA A 394 -9.64 7.72 -7.20
CA ALA A 394 -9.62 6.84 -8.36
C ALA A 394 -11.03 6.38 -8.81
N VAL A 395 -11.94 6.13 -7.85
CA VAL A 395 -13.31 5.79 -8.19
C VAL A 395 -14.08 6.99 -8.72
N LEU A 396 -13.87 8.19 -8.17
CA LEU A 396 -14.44 9.42 -8.74
C LEU A 396 -14.00 9.63 -10.20
N GLU A 397 -12.72 9.38 -10.53
CA GLU A 397 -12.23 9.38 -11.92
C GLU A 397 -12.96 8.34 -12.78
N ALA A 398 -13.14 7.12 -12.28
CA ALA A 398 -13.85 6.06 -13.00
C ALA A 398 -15.31 6.43 -13.29
N LEU A 399 -16.00 7.01 -12.29
CA LEU A 399 -17.39 7.46 -12.45
C LEU A 399 -17.50 8.66 -13.40
N ALA A 400 -16.49 9.52 -13.47
CA ALA A 400 -16.44 10.63 -14.41
C ALA A 400 -16.15 10.17 -15.86
N ALA A 401 -15.43 9.07 -16.02
CA ALA A 401 -15.08 8.48 -17.32
C ALA A 401 -16.17 7.54 -17.88
N GLN A 402 -17.25 7.29 -17.14
CA GLN A 402 -18.35 6.43 -17.60
C GLN A 402 -19.08 7.03 -18.83
N PRO A 403 -19.67 6.22 -19.72
CA PRO A 403 -20.49 6.71 -20.82
C PRO A 403 -21.68 7.56 -20.33
N GLU A 404 -22.00 8.64 -21.04
CA GLU A 404 -23.08 9.57 -20.67
C GLU A 404 -24.48 8.92 -20.71
N ASP A 405 -24.64 7.87 -21.51
CA ASP A 405 -25.87 7.09 -21.66
C ASP A 405 -25.98 5.90 -20.69
N SER A 406 -25.00 5.73 -19.79
CA SER A 406 -25.02 4.68 -18.77
C SER A 406 -26.25 4.81 -17.86
N SER A 407 -26.93 3.69 -17.57
CA SER A 407 -28.08 3.70 -16.64
C SER A 407 -27.68 4.05 -15.21
N GLN A 408 -26.38 4.00 -14.89
CA GLN A 408 -25.85 4.28 -13.56
C GLN A 408 -25.58 5.77 -13.31
N VAL A 409 -25.67 6.65 -14.33
CA VAL A 409 -25.22 8.05 -14.23
C VAL A 409 -25.83 8.79 -13.03
N ALA A 410 -27.13 8.64 -12.78
CA ALA A 410 -27.80 9.28 -11.65
C ALA A 410 -27.28 8.77 -10.30
N ALA A 411 -27.06 7.46 -10.17
CA ALA A 411 -26.51 6.85 -8.96
C ALA A 411 -25.05 7.28 -8.74
N SER A 412 -24.25 7.28 -9.81
CA SER A 412 -22.87 7.76 -9.81
C SER A 412 -22.77 9.21 -9.33
N TRP A 413 -23.66 10.09 -9.80
CA TRP A 413 -23.71 11.49 -9.37
C TRP A 413 -24.03 11.65 -7.88
N ALA A 414 -25.04 10.92 -7.39
CA ALA A 414 -25.45 10.98 -5.99
C ALA A 414 -24.34 10.46 -5.05
N THR A 415 -23.67 9.37 -5.45
CA THR A 415 -22.56 8.77 -4.71
C THR A 415 -21.30 9.67 -4.77
N ALA A 416 -20.97 10.22 -5.93
CA ALA A 416 -19.84 11.14 -6.09
C ALA A 416 -19.97 12.36 -5.17
N ARG A 417 -21.17 12.93 -5.04
CA ARG A 417 -21.42 14.06 -4.12
C ARG A 417 -21.10 13.70 -2.66
N ARG A 418 -21.58 12.54 -2.17
CA ARG A 418 -21.26 12.08 -0.81
C ARG A 418 -19.76 11.84 -0.62
N ALA A 419 -19.10 11.26 -1.63
CA ALA A 419 -17.68 11.01 -1.60
C ALA A 419 -16.85 12.31 -1.54
N LEU A 420 -17.29 13.38 -2.22
CA LEU A 420 -16.65 14.70 -2.13
C LEU A 420 -16.80 15.33 -0.74
N ASP A 421 -17.95 15.18 -0.09
CA ASP A 421 -18.15 15.62 1.31
C ASP A 421 -17.18 14.88 2.26
N VAL A 422 -17.04 13.56 2.08
CA VAL A 422 -16.06 12.75 2.83
C VAL A 422 -14.64 13.22 2.55
N LEU A 423 -14.28 13.43 1.29
CA LEU A 423 -12.93 13.89 0.90
C LEU A 423 -12.58 15.21 1.60
N LEU A 424 -13.47 16.19 1.58
CA LEU A 424 -13.30 17.48 2.26
C LEU A 424 -13.18 17.31 3.78
N ALA A 425 -13.94 16.39 4.38
CA ALA A 425 -13.89 16.10 5.81
C ALA A 425 -12.60 15.37 6.25
N MET A 426 -11.88 14.76 5.30
CA MET A 426 -10.58 14.10 5.51
C MET A 426 -9.37 15.06 5.47
N GLN A 427 -9.61 16.34 5.17
CA GLN A 427 -8.56 17.36 5.21
C GLN A 427 -8.09 17.62 6.65
N GLU A 428 -6.78 17.71 6.83
CA GLU A 428 -6.13 18.11 8.07
C GLU A 428 -6.17 19.62 8.31
N PRO A 429 -5.99 20.07 9.56
CA PRO A 429 -5.93 21.50 9.88
C PRO A 429 -4.83 22.28 9.14
N ASP A 430 -3.70 21.63 8.81
CA ASP A 430 -2.58 22.23 8.06
C ASP A 430 -2.82 22.28 6.54
N GLY A 431 -3.92 21.67 6.04
CA GLY A 431 -4.34 21.70 4.65
C GLY A 431 -4.11 20.41 3.87
N ARG A 432 -3.24 19.50 4.34
CA ARG A 432 -3.02 18.22 3.66
C ARG A 432 -4.22 17.30 3.78
N PHE A 433 -4.25 16.24 2.99
CA PHE A 433 -5.25 15.17 3.12
C PHE A 433 -4.61 13.92 3.72
N SER A 434 -5.31 13.31 4.69
CA SER A 434 -4.94 11.99 5.21
C SER A 434 -5.54 10.89 4.35
N ARG A 435 -4.90 9.71 4.33
CA ARG A 435 -5.32 8.61 3.47
C ARG A 435 -6.51 7.84 4.06
N PHE A 436 -6.41 7.41 5.32
CA PHE A 436 -7.42 6.57 5.95
C PHE A 436 -8.17 7.24 7.10
N GLU A 437 -7.47 7.99 7.94
CA GLU A 437 -8.07 8.73 9.05
C GLU A 437 -7.37 10.04 9.31
N ARG A 438 -8.12 11.08 9.72
CA ARG A 438 -7.50 12.31 10.20
C ARG A 438 -6.57 12.04 11.37
N GLY A 439 -5.47 12.79 11.51
CA GLY A 439 -4.47 12.66 12.56
C GLY A 439 -3.51 11.46 12.44
N GLU A 440 -3.69 10.56 11.47
CA GLU A 440 -2.83 9.36 11.31
C GLU A 440 -1.38 9.69 10.92
N SER A 441 -1.17 10.91 10.42
CA SER A 441 0.11 11.46 9.97
C SER A 441 0.85 12.21 11.09
N GLU A 442 0.18 12.51 12.20
CA GLU A 442 0.72 13.32 13.32
C GLU A 442 0.91 12.52 14.59
N VAL A 443 1.39 11.29 14.44
CA VAL A 443 1.69 10.46 15.61
C VAL A 443 2.99 10.94 16.24
N TRP A 444 2.89 11.76 17.27
CA TRP A 444 4.07 12.34 17.92
C TRP A 444 5.06 11.28 18.42
N MET A 445 4.58 10.07 18.79
CA MET A 445 5.43 8.95 19.23
C MET A 445 6.38 8.45 18.14
N GLN A 446 6.08 8.72 16.86
CA GLN A 446 6.99 8.43 15.74
C GLN A 446 8.31 9.21 15.85
N ARG A 447 8.32 10.33 16.59
CA ARG A 447 9.52 11.16 16.83
C ARG A 447 10.43 10.59 17.92
N LEU A 448 9.96 9.59 18.67
CA LEU A 448 10.79 8.94 19.69
C LEU A 448 11.88 8.10 19.00
N PRO A 449 13.08 7.99 19.58
CA PRO A 449 14.20 7.24 18.99
C PRO A 449 14.02 5.72 19.08
N TRP A 450 12.81 5.18 18.95
CA TRP A 450 12.58 3.73 18.78
C TRP A 450 12.94 3.30 17.36
N SER A 451 13.54 2.11 17.22
CA SER A 451 13.97 1.59 15.93
C SER A 451 12.80 1.39 14.95
N ASP A 452 11.62 0.99 15.46
CA ASP A 452 10.42 0.75 14.68
C ASP A 452 9.35 1.86 14.84
N ALA A 453 9.75 3.06 15.29
CA ALA A 453 8.81 4.17 15.55
C ALA A 453 7.95 4.53 14.33
N ASP A 454 8.52 4.35 13.13
CA ASP A 454 7.85 4.62 11.87
C ASP A 454 6.55 3.80 11.77
N LEU A 455 6.46 2.59 12.36
CA LEU A 455 5.27 1.73 12.34
C LEU A 455 4.00 2.33 12.99
N LEU A 456 4.07 3.48 13.65
CA LEU A 456 2.94 4.06 14.38
C LEU A 456 2.05 4.98 13.53
N ALA A 457 2.59 5.56 12.46
CA ALA A 457 1.91 6.56 11.63
C ALA A 457 1.76 6.08 10.18
N TYR A 458 0.98 6.77 9.36
CA TYR A 458 1.04 6.60 7.91
C TYR A 458 2.14 7.50 7.35
N GLY A 459 3.34 6.97 7.11
CA GLY A 459 4.50 7.77 6.70
C GLY A 459 4.91 8.84 7.73
N ARG A 460 5.86 9.70 7.36
CA ARG A 460 6.19 10.92 8.10
C ARG A 460 5.50 12.12 7.44
N PRO A 461 5.20 13.21 8.17
CA PRO A 461 4.44 14.38 7.68
C PRO A 461 4.81 14.95 6.30
N HIS A 462 6.06 14.80 5.86
CA HIS A 462 6.60 15.33 4.60
C HIS A 462 7.10 14.24 3.66
N ASP A 463 6.69 12.99 3.88
CA ASP A 463 6.98 11.91 2.96
C ASP A 463 6.17 12.08 1.66
N VAL A 464 6.72 11.52 0.58
CA VAL A 464 6.15 11.53 -0.77
C VAL A 464 4.67 11.14 -0.80
N GLU A 465 4.26 10.22 0.07
CA GLU A 465 2.89 9.74 0.15
C GLU A 465 1.88 10.83 0.51
N HIS A 466 2.21 11.77 1.40
CA HIS A 466 1.28 12.86 1.71
C HIS A 466 1.19 13.89 0.60
N LEU A 467 2.29 14.13 -0.13
CA LEU A 467 2.27 14.95 -1.34
C LEU A 467 1.36 14.31 -2.39
N ARG A 468 1.51 13.00 -2.62
CA ARG A 468 0.71 12.23 -3.58
C ARG A 468 -0.78 12.25 -3.23
N ILE A 469 -1.14 11.90 -2.00
CA ILE A 469 -2.55 11.87 -1.55
C ILE A 469 -3.17 13.26 -1.59
N THR A 470 -2.45 14.30 -1.15
CA THR A 470 -2.95 15.68 -1.19
C THR A 470 -3.13 16.17 -2.63
N ALA A 471 -2.17 15.91 -3.52
CA ALA A 471 -2.28 16.27 -4.93
C ALA A 471 -3.45 15.55 -5.62
N ARG A 472 -3.63 14.24 -5.39
CA ARG A 472 -4.77 13.48 -5.92
C ARG A 472 -6.11 14.01 -5.40
N ALA A 473 -6.22 14.30 -4.11
CA ALA A 473 -7.42 14.88 -3.53
C ALA A 473 -7.75 16.25 -4.15
N LEU A 474 -6.75 17.12 -4.31
CA LEU A 474 -6.91 18.43 -4.95
C LEU A 474 -7.32 18.31 -6.43
N ALA A 475 -6.72 17.38 -7.18
CA ALA A 475 -7.09 17.10 -8.56
C ALA A 475 -8.55 16.59 -8.67
N ALA A 476 -8.95 15.65 -7.81
CA ALA A 476 -10.32 15.14 -7.77
C ALA A 476 -11.35 16.25 -7.43
N LEU A 477 -11.04 17.10 -6.44
CA LEU A 477 -11.87 18.27 -6.11
C LEU A 477 -11.95 19.25 -7.28
N ALA A 478 -10.84 19.52 -7.97
CA ALA A 478 -10.82 20.41 -9.13
C ALA A 478 -11.65 19.88 -10.30
N SER A 479 -11.59 18.56 -10.56
CA SER A 479 -12.41 17.87 -11.56
C SER A 479 -13.90 17.92 -11.21
N ALA A 480 -14.25 17.90 -9.92
CA ALA A 480 -15.62 18.10 -9.44
C ALA A 480 -16.08 19.58 -9.44
N GLY A 481 -15.22 20.51 -9.87
CA GLY A 481 -15.56 21.92 -10.05
C GLY A 481 -15.13 22.84 -8.90
N PHE A 482 -14.51 22.33 -7.83
CA PHE A 482 -13.97 23.18 -6.77
C PHE A 482 -12.78 23.99 -7.28
N ARG A 483 -12.63 25.23 -6.80
CA ARG A 483 -11.54 26.13 -7.15
C ARG A 483 -10.92 26.74 -5.89
N THR A 484 -9.93 27.60 -6.08
CA THR A 484 -9.17 28.24 -5.00
C THR A 484 -9.93 29.33 -4.25
N ASP A 485 -11.17 29.61 -4.63
CA ASP A 485 -12.14 30.39 -3.85
C ASP A 485 -12.70 29.59 -2.66
N ASP A 486 -12.67 28.26 -2.72
CA ASP A 486 -12.92 27.41 -1.55
C ASP A 486 -11.68 27.40 -0.64
N ASP A 487 -11.84 27.89 0.59
CA ASP A 487 -10.77 27.97 1.59
C ASP A 487 -10.07 26.62 1.84
N ARG A 488 -10.79 25.49 1.72
CA ARG A 488 -10.23 24.15 1.90
C ARG A 488 -9.26 23.83 0.76
N VAL A 489 -9.66 24.05 -0.49
CA VAL A 489 -8.80 23.86 -1.66
C VAL A 489 -7.60 24.79 -1.61
N ALA A 490 -7.82 26.06 -1.27
CA ALA A 490 -6.75 27.04 -1.13
C ALA A 490 -5.73 26.65 -0.05
N ARG A 491 -6.18 26.13 1.11
CA ARG A 491 -5.28 25.61 2.15
C ARG A 491 -4.48 24.39 1.68
N GLY A 492 -5.13 23.44 1.02
CA GLY A 492 -4.45 22.24 0.52
C GLY A 492 -3.41 22.57 -0.53
N LEU A 493 -3.72 23.48 -1.45
CA LEU A 493 -2.75 23.97 -2.43
C LEU A 493 -1.57 24.66 -1.73
N ARG A 494 -1.82 25.59 -0.80
CA ARG A 494 -0.74 26.26 -0.03
C ARG A 494 0.16 25.26 0.69
N TRP A 495 -0.43 24.23 1.30
CA TRP A 495 0.35 23.18 1.96
C TRP A 495 1.21 22.41 0.95
N LEU A 496 0.64 22.01 -0.19
CA LEU A 496 1.36 21.28 -1.24
C LEU A 496 2.58 22.07 -1.73
N GLU A 497 2.42 23.37 -1.96
CA GLU A 497 3.51 24.26 -2.38
C GLU A 497 4.61 24.39 -1.32
N GLN A 498 4.24 24.53 -0.05
CA GLN A 498 5.17 24.63 1.07
C GLN A 498 5.94 23.33 1.30
N ALA A 499 5.27 22.19 1.18
CA ALA A 499 5.88 20.88 1.34
C ALA A 499 6.80 20.54 0.16
N LEU A 500 6.44 20.94 -1.07
CA LEU A 500 7.21 20.64 -2.27
C LEU A 500 8.47 21.51 -2.42
N ARG A 501 8.39 22.82 -2.11
CA ARG A 501 9.46 23.80 -2.40
C ARG A 501 10.86 23.42 -1.85
N PRO A 502 11.02 22.93 -0.60
CA PRO A 502 12.35 22.60 -0.06
C PRO A 502 13.03 21.42 -0.74
N LYS A 503 12.24 20.50 -1.32
CA LYS A 503 12.69 19.23 -1.89
C LYS A 503 12.27 19.06 -3.35
N LEU A 504 11.96 20.16 -4.03
CA LEU A 504 11.44 20.12 -5.40
C LEU A 504 12.40 19.39 -6.35
N HIS A 505 13.72 19.46 -6.11
CA HIS A 505 14.70 18.74 -6.94
C HIS A 505 14.64 17.23 -6.70
N GLU A 506 14.66 16.83 -5.44
CA GLU A 506 14.52 15.43 -5.03
C GLU A 506 13.21 14.82 -5.54
N HIS A 507 12.09 15.54 -5.45
CA HIS A 507 10.77 15.04 -5.79
C HIS A 507 10.43 15.09 -7.29
N VAL A 508 10.90 16.09 -8.03
CA VAL A 508 10.51 16.28 -9.44
C VAL A 508 11.59 15.81 -10.41
N THR A 509 12.86 16.10 -10.11
CA THR A 509 13.96 15.76 -11.02
C THR A 509 14.39 14.31 -10.86
N THR A 510 14.47 13.81 -9.64
CA THR A 510 14.90 12.43 -9.35
C THR A 510 13.79 11.54 -8.79
N GLY A 511 12.66 12.15 -8.42
CA GLY A 511 11.56 11.44 -7.78
C GLY A 511 10.67 10.68 -8.77
N PRO A 512 9.64 10.00 -8.26
CA PRO A 512 8.78 9.16 -9.08
C PRO A 512 7.91 9.98 -10.03
N LEU A 513 7.80 9.53 -11.28
CA LEU A 513 7.03 10.29 -12.29
C LEU A 513 5.53 10.31 -12.00
N GLU A 514 4.99 9.28 -11.33
CA GLU A 514 3.61 9.30 -10.85
C GLU A 514 3.34 10.50 -9.92
N LEU A 515 4.22 10.74 -8.95
CA LEU A 515 4.11 11.89 -8.04
C LEU A 515 4.10 13.21 -8.82
N VAL A 516 5.00 13.34 -9.79
CA VAL A 516 5.09 14.54 -10.64
C VAL A 516 3.81 14.73 -11.44
N ALA A 517 3.25 13.67 -12.01
CA ALA A 517 2.02 13.70 -12.79
C ALA A 517 0.83 14.19 -11.95
N VAL A 518 0.64 13.65 -10.75
CA VAL A 518 -0.49 14.06 -9.90
C VAL A 518 -0.33 15.49 -9.36
N ILE A 519 0.91 15.92 -9.07
CA ILE A 519 1.18 17.33 -8.72
C ILE A 519 0.86 18.24 -9.90
N ALA A 520 1.28 17.86 -11.11
CA ALA A 520 1.00 18.59 -12.34
C ALA A 520 -0.51 18.69 -12.63
N GLN A 521 -1.29 17.63 -12.37
CA GLN A 521 -2.75 17.63 -12.44
C GLN A 521 -3.38 18.63 -11.46
N ALA A 522 -2.97 18.59 -10.19
CA ALA A 522 -3.47 19.53 -9.18
C ALA A 522 -3.13 20.98 -9.53
N LEU A 523 -1.87 21.27 -9.87
CA LEU A 523 -1.42 22.62 -10.24
C LEU A 523 -2.10 23.10 -11.52
N GLY A 524 -2.15 22.24 -12.54
CA GLY A 524 -2.76 22.51 -13.83
C GLY A 524 -4.22 22.96 -13.72
N ALA A 525 -4.97 22.29 -12.82
CA ALA A 525 -6.38 22.55 -12.61
C ALA A 525 -6.69 23.72 -11.65
N LEU A 526 -5.80 24.01 -10.69
CA LEU A 526 -6.08 24.96 -9.59
C LEU A 526 -5.30 26.27 -9.66
N THR A 527 -4.30 26.37 -10.53
CA THR A 527 -3.44 27.57 -10.63
C THR A 527 -3.45 28.15 -12.04
N PRO A 528 -3.25 29.47 -12.22
CA PRO A 528 -3.12 30.07 -13.55
C PRO A 528 -1.86 29.58 -14.27
N ALA A 529 -1.79 29.72 -15.60
CA ALA A 529 -0.69 29.21 -16.41
C ALA A 529 0.68 29.82 -16.03
N GLU A 530 0.68 31.06 -15.56
CA GLU A 530 1.87 31.83 -15.17
C GLU A 530 2.38 31.47 -13.77
N HIS A 531 1.73 30.51 -13.08
CA HIS A 531 2.10 30.15 -11.73
C HIS A 531 3.54 29.61 -11.66
N PRO A 532 4.45 30.17 -10.84
CA PRO A 532 5.87 29.81 -10.87
C PRO A 532 6.16 28.32 -10.68
N LEU A 533 5.39 27.67 -9.80
CA LEU A 533 5.57 26.22 -9.56
C LEU A 533 5.11 25.36 -10.74
N ARG A 534 4.13 25.80 -11.55
CA ARG A 534 3.78 25.07 -12.78
C ARG A 534 4.98 25.05 -13.72
N HIS A 535 5.57 26.21 -13.95
CA HIS A 535 6.70 26.35 -14.84
C HIS A 535 7.93 25.58 -14.34
N GLU A 536 8.19 25.60 -13.04
CA GLU A 536 9.32 24.88 -12.47
C GLU A 536 9.15 23.35 -12.53
N VAL A 537 7.93 22.85 -12.28
CA VAL A 537 7.61 21.42 -12.45
C VAL A 537 7.73 21.02 -13.92
N GLU A 538 7.17 21.81 -14.84
CA GLU A 538 7.25 21.59 -16.28
C GLU A 538 8.71 21.52 -16.77
N GLN A 539 9.52 22.53 -16.46
CA GLN A 539 10.92 22.60 -16.88
C GLN A 539 11.70 21.37 -16.40
N ARG A 540 11.54 20.99 -15.13
CA ARG A 540 12.24 19.84 -14.55
C ARG A 540 11.76 18.53 -15.16
N LEU A 541 10.47 18.39 -15.42
CA LEU A 541 9.95 17.22 -16.13
C LEU A 541 10.60 17.10 -17.51
N ARG A 542 10.68 18.19 -18.28
CA ARG A 542 11.32 18.20 -19.60
C ARG A 542 12.79 17.79 -19.56
N THR A 543 13.54 18.13 -18.51
CA THR A 543 14.96 17.70 -18.38
C THR A 543 15.15 16.19 -18.25
N ARG A 544 14.10 15.44 -17.94
CA ARG A 544 14.14 13.97 -17.80
C ARG A 544 13.79 13.23 -19.09
N GLN A 545 13.28 13.92 -20.09
CA GLN A 545 12.88 13.29 -21.35
C GLN A 545 14.12 12.88 -22.14
N ARG A 546 14.14 11.63 -22.59
CA ARG A 546 15.20 11.06 -23.41
C ARG A 546 15.08 11.51 -24.88
N GLU A 547 16.14 11.30 -25.66
CA GLU A 547 16.16 11.66 -27.08
C GLU A 547 15.15 10.87 -27.94
N ASP A 548 14.71 9.70 -27.49
CA ASP A 548 13.64 8.92 -28.12
C ASP A 548 12.23 9.41 -27.73
N GLY A 549 12.13 10.45 -26.90
CA GLY A 549 10.86 10.97 -26.39
C GLY A 549 10.34 10.26 -25.14
N SER A 550 10.94 9.12 -24.76
CA SER A 550 10.53 8.35 -23.59
C SER A 550 11.06 8.94 -22.27
N PHE A 551 10.56 8.42 -21.16
CA PHE A 551 11.10 8.65 -19.82
C PHE A 551 11.66 7.37 -19.20
N GLY A 552 11.95 6.35 -20.02
CA GLY A 552 12.29 5.00 -19.55
C GLY A 552 11.18 4.02 -19.87
N ALA A 553 10.58 3.42 -18.85
CA ALA A 553 9.51 2.45 -19.05
C ALA A 553 8.23 3.09 -19.59
N LEU A 554 7.32 2.25 -20.08
CA LEU A 554 6.00 2.64 -20.56
C LEU A 554 5.23 3.44 -19.50
N GLU A 555 5.20 2.93 -18.26
CA GLU A 555 4.54 3.57 -17.11
C GLU A 555 5.10 4.97 -16.82
N ASP A 556 6.43 5.08 -16.74
CA ASP A 556 7.14 6.33 -16.49
C ASP A 556 6.84 7.37 -17.58
N THR A 557 6.87 6.94 -18.85
CA THR A 557 6.56 7.79 -20.01
C THR A 557 5.10 8.24 -20.01
N ALA A 558 4.18 7.36 -19.64
CA ALA A 558 2.76 7.67 -19.53
C ALA A 558 2.45 8.68 -18.42
N HIS A 559 3.04 8.53 -17.24
CA HIS A 559 2.91 9.53 -16.16
C HIS A 559 3.46 10.89 -16.59
N ALA A 560 4.62 10.92 -17.25
CA ALA A 560 5.20 12.17 -17.74
C ALA A 560 4.29 12.85 -18.78
N LEU A 561 3.70 12.10 -19.72
CA LEU A 561 2.73 12.62 -20.68
C LEU A 561 1.50 13.19 -19.98
N GLN A 562 0.92 12.48 -19.00
CA GLN A 562 -0.20 12.98 -18.19
C GLN A 562 0.15 14.31 -17.52
N GLY A 563 1.37 14.43 -16.95
CA GLY A 563 1.84 15.67 -16.33
C GLY A 563 2.00 16.83 -17.32
N LEU A 564 2.58 16.59 -18.49
CA LEU A 564 2.73 17.61 -19.54
C LEU A 564 1.37 18.12 -20.03
N VAL A 565 0.44 17.20 -20.32
CA VAL A 565 -0.92 17.52 -20.78
C VAL A 565 -1.67 18.30 -19.71
N ALA A 566 -1.59 17.88 -18.44
CA ALA A 566 -2.23 18.57 -17.32
C ALA A 566 -1.74 20.01 -17.14
N LEU A 567 -0.47 20.28 -17.44
CA LEU A 567 0.10 21.63 -17.40
C LEU A 567 -0.25 22.47 -18.64
N GLY A 568 -0.96 21.90 -19.62
CA GLY A 568 -1.44 22.59 -20.82
C GLY A 568 -0.56 22.40 -22.05
N HIS A 569 0.35 21.41 -22.06
CA HIS A 569 1.29 21.19 -23.15
C HIS A 569 0.88 20.01 -24.04
N THR A 570 0.58 20.33 -25.30
CA THR A 570 0.45 19.36 -26.41
C THR A 570 1.52 19.59 -27.49
N ASP A 571 2.64 20.22 -27.09
CA ASP A 571 3.76 20.54 -27.96
C ASP A 571 4.58 19.31 -28.38
N VAL A 572 5.64 19.56 -29.16
CA VAL A 572 6.54 18.55 -29.72
C VAL A 572 7.06 17.55 -28.67
N GLN A 573 7.24 17.95 -27.41
CA GLN A 573 7.72 17.03 -26.38
C GLN A 573 6.62 16.09 -25.90
N ALA A 574 5.38 16.58 -25.76
CA ALA A 574 4.22 15.74 -25.47
C ALA A 574 3.94 14.78 -26.63
N GLU A 575 4.06 15.25 -27.88
CA GLU A 575 3.94 14.41 -29.08
C GLU A 575 5.00 13.30 -29.11
N ARG A 576 6.28 13.62 -28.80
CA ARG A 576 7.36 12.62 -28.72
C ARG A 576 7.11 11.58 -27.64
N ALA A 577 6.59 11.98 -26.48
CA ALA A 577 6.21 11.05 -25.42
C ALA A 577 5.04 10.15 -25.83
N ALA A 578 3.99 10.72 -26.44
CA ALA A 578 2.85 9.96 -26.96
C ALA A 578 3.28 8.96 -28.05
N ARG A 579 4.14 9.39 -28.98
CA ARG A 579 4.72 8.52 -30.01
C ARG A 579 5.52 7.36 -29.40
N SER A 580 6.35 7.64 -28.41
CA SER A 580 7.12 6.61 -27.70
C SER A 580 6.20 5.58 -27.03
N ILE A 581 5.11 6.02 -26.40
CA ILE A 581 4.09 5.12 -25.81
C ILE A 581 3.49 4.21 -26.90
N VAL A 582 3.06 4.79 -28.03
CA VAL A 582 2.49 4.03 -29.15
C VAL A 582 3.49 3.00 -29.71
N GLU A 583 4.75 3.39 -29.89
CA GLU A 583 5.82 2.50 -30.36
C GLU A 583 6.08 1.35 -29.38
N GLN A 584 6.21 1.65 -28.09
CA GLN A 584 6.39 0.62 -27.05
C GLN A 584 5.21 -0.36 -27.01
N LEU A 585 3.97 0.14 -27.12
CA LEU A 585 2.77 -0.68 -27.18
C LEU A 585 2.77 -1.58 -28.41
N ARG A 586 3.16 -1.09 -29.59
CA ARG A 586 3.20 -1.88 -30.83
C ARG A 586 4.19 -3.03 -30.77
N HIS A 587 5.40 -2.77 -30.30
CA HIS A 587 6.52 -3.69 -30.37
C HIS A 587 6.55 -4.74 -29.25
N ALA A 588 6.02 -4.41 -28.07
CA ALA A 588 6.02 -5.33 -26.94
C ALA A 588 4.78 -6.26 -26.97
N THR A 589 5.01 -7.53 -26.68
CA THR A 589 3.93 -8.49 -26.44
C THR A 589 3.15 -8.12 -25.19
N ALA A 590 1.91 -8.58 -25.12
CA ALA A 590 1.09 -8.40 -23.92
C ALA A 590 1.78 -8.90 -22.65
N ASP A 591 2.50 -10.02 -22.74
CA ASP A 591 3.22 -10.58 -21.61
C ASP A 591 4.49 -9.79 -21.27
N GLU A 592 5.12 -9.09 -22.21
CA GLU A 592 6.25 -8.19 -21.91
C GLU A 592 5.79 -6.91 -21.23
N LEU A 593 4.63 -6.38 -21.63
CA LEU A 593 4.01 -5.20 -21.02
C LEU A 593 3.46 -5.49 -19.63
N ASP A 594 2.94 -6.70 -19.42
CA ASP A 594 2.46 -7.18 -18.13
C ASP A 594 3.64 -7.29 -17.15
N GLY A 595 3.65 -6.45 -16.12
CA GLY A 595 4.70 -6.50 -15.09
C GLY A 595 5.98 -5.72 -15.40
N GLN A 596 6.01 -4.89 -16.45
CA GLN A 596 7.05 -3.86 -16.62
C GLN A 596 6.87 -2.78 -15.55
N THR A 597 7.79 -2.73 -14.58
CA THR A 597 7.92 -1.60 -13.64
C THR A 597 8.68 -0.46 -14.28
N GLY A 598 8.23 0.78 -14.11
CA GLY A 598 9.13 1.93 -14.16
C GLY A 598 10.34 1.76 -13.23
N GLU A 599 11.51 2.24 -13.65
CA GLU A 599 12.70 2.26 -12.77
C GLU A 599 12.42 3.09 -11.51
N THR A 600 11.53 4.10 -11.63
CA THR A 600 11.16 5.00 -10.53
C THR A 600 9.94 4.54 -9.72
N ALA A 601 9.10 3.65 -10.27
CA ALA A 601 7.93 3.08 -9.59
C ALA A 601 8.32 2.19 -8.40
N ARG A 602 9.50 1.55 -8.46
CA ARG A 602 10.05 0.73 -7.35
C ARG A 602 10.26 1.53 -6.06
N ALA A 603 10.45 2.85 -6.14
CA ALA A 603 10.83 3.68 -5.00
C ALA A 603 9.66 4.23 -4.15
N VAL A 604 8.40 4.08 -4.57
CA VAL A 604 7.30 4.95 -4.09
C VAL A 604 6.39 4.28 -3.06
N GLU A 605 5.93 3.07 -3.34
CA GLU A 605 4.80 2.55 -2.59
C GLU A 605 5.27 1.88 -1.29
N ARG A 606 5.30 2.63 -0.20
CA ARG A 606 5.29 2.05 1.16
C ARG A 606 3.94 1.38 1.47
N GLY A 607 3.47 0.42 0.66
CA GLY A 607 2.26 -0.36 0.92
C GLY A 607 1.07 0.43 1.49
N LEU A 608 0.34 -0.18 2.42
CA LEU A 608 -0.71 0.48 3.23
C LEU A 608 -0.16 1.45 4.29
N GLY A 609 0.96 2.10 4.00
CA GLY A 609 1.57 3.18 4.78
C GLY A 609 2.88 2.88 5.48
N LEU A 610 3.31 1.62 5.54
CA LEU A 610 4.44 1.21 6.40
C LEU A 610 5.28 0.03 5.90
N SER A 611 4.66 -0.94 5.24
CA SER A 611 5.25 -2.17 4.68
C SER A 611 4.10 -3.18 4.57
N PRO A 612 4.09 -4.11 3.61
CA PRO A 612 5.08 -4.36 2.55
C PRO A 612 4.95 -3.37 1.39
N ALA A 613 6.07 -3.00 0.78
CA ALA A 613 6.02 -2.31 -0.50
C ALA A 613 5.40 -3.25 -1.54
N GLY A 614 4.69 -2.71 -2.52
CA GLY A 614 4.17 -3.56 -3.59
C GLY A 614 4.25 -2.93 -4.95
N PHE A 615 4.04 -3.80 -5.92
CA PHE A 615 4.17 -3.54 -7.33
C PHE A 615 2.82 -3.76 -8.01
N ASP A 616 2.41 -2.81 -8.85
CA ASP A 616 1.23 -2.92 -9.68
C ASP A 616 1.58 -3.40 -11.11
N PRO A 617 1.35 -4.68 -11.44
CA PRO A 617 1.67 -5.21 -12.77
C PRO A 617 0.76 -4.69 -13.89
N SER A 618 -0.34 -4.02 -13.54
CA SER A 618 -1.27 -3.42 -14.50
C SER A 618 -0.92 -1.98 -14.88
N ALA A 619 0.03 -1.35 -14.17
CA ALA A 619 0.31 0.07 -14.29
C ALA A 619 0.68 0.49 -15.72
N GLY A 620 1.66 -0.16 -16.37
CA GLY A 620 2.11 0.21 -17.71
C GLY A 620 0.98 0.41 -18.74
N PRO A 621 0.20 -0.65 -19.06
CA PRO A 621 -0.91 -0.52 -20.02
C PRO A 621 -2.02 0.44 -19.56
N ARG A 622 -2.34 0.45 -18.27
CA ARG A 622 -3.37 1.34 -17.70
C ARG A 622 -2.96 2.81 -17.83
N GLU A 623 -1.76 3.16 -17.39
CA GLU A 623 -1.24 4.52 -17.48
C GLU A 623 -1.14 4.98 -18.93
N ALA A 624 -0.70 4.10 -19.83
CA ALA A 624 -0.65 4.40 -21.26
C ALA A 624 -2.03 4.75 -21.81
N ALA A 625 -3.08 3.98 -21.45
CA ALA A 625 -4.45 4.27 -21.88
C ALA A 625 -4.91 5.64 -21.37
N LEU A 626 -4.72 5.93 -20.07
CA LEU A 626 -5.09 7.22 -19.47
C LEU A 626 -4.32 8.39 -20.10
N ALA A 627 -3.03 8.22 -20.36
CA ALA A 627 -2.16 9.24 -20.94
C ALA A 627 -2.53 9.56 -22.40
N LEU A 628 -2.71 8.53 -23.23
CA LEU A 628 -3.10 8.72 -24.63
C LEU A 628 -4.51 9.31 -24.75
N HIS A 629 -5.44 8.89 -23.88
CA HIS A 629 -6.78 9.47 -23.82
C HIS A 629 -6.72 10.96 -23.45
N ALA A 630 -5.98 11.33 -22.40
CA ALA A 630 -5.81 12.72 -22.01
C ALA A 630 -5.15 13.56 -23.11
N TYR A 631 -4.13 13.02 -23.79
CA TYR A 631 -3.47 13.68 -24.92
C TYR A 631 -4.41 13.93 -26.10
N ALA A 632 -5.20 12.91 -26.48
CA ALA A 632 -6.21 13.04 -27.53
C ALA A 632 -7.29 14.08 -27.16
N ALA A 633 -7.78 14.04 -25.92
CA ALA A 633 -8.80 14.98 -25.42
C ALA A 633 -8.28 16.44 -25.39
N ALA A 634 -6.97 16.64 -25.25
CA ALA A 634 -6.32 17.94 -25.33
C ALA A 634 -6.04 18.41 -26.78
N GLY A 635 -6.47 17.65 -27.80
CA GLY A 635 -6.28 17.97 -29.22
C GLY A 635 -4.95 17.50 -29.81
N GLY A 636 -4.25 16.59 -29.13
CA GLY A 636 -3.09 15.88 -29.68
C GLY A 636 -3.48 15.01 -30.89
N ARG A 637 -2.53 14.79 -31.81
CA ARG A 637 -2.74 14.03 -33.06
C ARG A 637 -1.75 12.90 -33.22
#